data_AF-A0A1E5GVM6-F1
#
_entry.id   AF-A0A1E5GVM6-F1
#
_cell.length_a   1.000
_cell.length_b   1.000
_cell.length_c   1.000
_cell.angle_alpha   90.00
_cell.angle_beta   90.00
_cell.angle_gamma   90.00
#
_symmetry.space_group_name_H-M   'P 1'
#
loop_
_entity.id
_entity.type
_entity.pdbx_description
1 polymer ?
#
loop_
_entity_poly.entity_id
_entity_poly.type
_entity_poly.pdbx_seq_one_letter_code
_entity_poly.pdbx_strand_id
1 'polypeptide(L)'
;MKKSVLKKVQVGLQVLMVSTLLASTGATTVLAIDHALAGETKTKTESTTVSSTTSTEQTKEQQTATAADTPQRLTILGTSDVHGQLWNWSYEDDQQTPVGLAQVSSVVANVRSENPNGTILIDNGDMNQGTILTDDLYNKAPLIDQPNPMIKAMNYMNYDAMVLGNHEFNFGLDLIKKLDNEAEFPILSANTYVKETNEHFVGGTMKKEIDIDGDGTKDLTVGIIGLTTPQIPLWDGAKVDSLYFNPLKEEAEKAVAELQDETDIIIASIHAGRQSSDPAASADQVINNVSGIDAYILGHDHRSFAEQLQSPDGLVPVGGPKDTGTELVRIDLDIAKTEDKWQVTNSNAAIVDTKTVAADEALKEQTQEYHDTTRNFISEKIGTATADFLPPEEVKGIPEAQLRPTAMISLINNVQRKATGAQLAASALFKADSKLNAGDISYSNIFDIYKYPNTLVSVNITGENLLKYMENQADYYNTPGPDDLTISFNSNIRVYNYDIVSGISYKIDISKPSGSRIIDPTIDGKPVDLNATYTMAMNNYRYEGLLAQGLVTEEPLVSTDPETLRGLIADYIREKQTLDPAEEIEENWEIIGYQFDKKWRDLAVQLVNDGILHTEPAADGRTPNVKPITKEDVRNAGYEPTSITIMHTNDVHGRLEGNGSDVLGMARLKSYKDLIQPDLMIDVGDVFQGLPISNFSKGMDMAKVMNEVGYDAMAVGNHEFDFGFDTAMDYKDALNFPILSNNTFKDGKLAFEPYTIIEKNEKTYAVIGVTTPETATKTHPNNIVGVTFADPIEETKKAINEIKASGKTIDAYVVAGHLGIDETTPHEWRGDTLAESLSKTFTDLNITVLDGHSHTAVAGGKRFGNVIYTQTGNYLNNVGLVDVDLKDLSKKTASLTPATELADLAENPAVKALVDEAKANFEAWGAEVVIENNPYQFNGERDNVRTRETNLGNLIGDAMLHYGQDGFKHKTDFAVTNGGGIRANIEPGQVTLGDVIAVLPFGNSISQIQVTGAQVKEMFELSLRSMAQKDENGNIILDEYNQPKLGANGGFLHVSSTIRVYYDSTKKGSLLPADEGNGTDKTIVGERVLRVEVQDRTTGEFAPIDEKATYYMATNDFLAAGGDGYDMLGGEREEGPSLDTVLIDYLKQASTLRLYEAATNIDLAQYKEAFPGERIVSISEADFNDKFKPEPIPNPNPDPKPKPEPEPDPEPDPKDPKAPNKDKKPDKKTADYPKMGEKAVAYGSLGVIIIGLSGYGIYEYNRKRKIS
;
A
#
# COMPACT_ATOMS: atom_id res chain seq x y z
N MET A 1 -50.09 7.85 22.74
CA MET A 1 -51.03 8.16 23.85
C MET A 1 -50.45 9.31 24.70
N LYS A 2 -51.00 9.62 25.89
CA LYS A 2 -50.57 10.67 26.88
C LYS A 2 -49.02 10.85 26.93
N LYS A 3 -48.36 12.03 26.93
CA LYS A 3 -48.67 13.48 27.14
C LYS A 3 -48.78 13.96 28.61
N SER A 4 -47.73 14.68 29.12
CA SER A 4 -47.66 15.67 30.26
C SER A 4 -46.25 15.64 30.93
N VAL A 5 -45.53 16.70 31.38
CA VAL A 5 -45.63 18.19 31.52
C VAL A 5 -44.17 18.76 31.40
N LEU A 6 -43.76 19.91 30.84
CA LEU A 6 -44.36 21.08 30.14
C LEU A 6 -44.63 22.40 30.95
N LYS A 7 -43.58 23.21 31.26
CA LYS A 7 -43.49 24.70 31.54
C LYS A 7 -42.25 25.02 32.42
N LYS A 8 -41.58 26.19 32.44
CA LYS A 8 -41.73 27.59 31.91
C LYS A 8 -40.43 28.01 31.15
N VAL A 9 -40.36 28.89 30.13
CA VAL A 9 -40.86 30.29 29.91
C VAL A 9 -40.07 31.36 30.73
N GLN A 10 -39.52 32.48 30.22
CA GLN A 10 -39.30 33.08 28.87
C GLN A 10 -38.56 34.46 29.00
N VAL A 11 -38.06 35.05 27.89
CA VAL A 11 -37.62 36.47 27.66
C VAL A 11 -36.16 36.78 28.08
N GLY A 12 -35.31 37.49 27.30
CA GLY A 12 -35.36 38.03 25.91
C GLY A 12 -34.05 38.82 25.63
N LEU A 13 -33.34 38.68 24.49
CA LEU A 13 -33.59 39.10 23.10
C LEU A 13 -33.13 40.55 22.78
N GLN A 14 -32.46 40.74 21.61
CA GLN A 14 -32.01 41.98 20.94
C GLN A 14 -30.61 42.52 21.35
N VAL A 15 -29.73 43.04 20.45
CA VAL A 15 -29.81 43.25 18.97
C VAL A 15 -28.41 43.33 18.29
N LEU A 16 -28.40 43.20 16.94
CA LEU A 16 -27.44 43.58 15.85
C LEU A 16 -26.26 44.59 16.17
N MET A 17 -25.16 44.71 15.41
CA MET A 17 -24.84 44.32 14.00
C MET A 17 -23.32 44.27 13.66
N VAL A 18 -22.94 43.36 12.74
CA VAL A 18 -21.89 43.40 11.66
C VAL A 18 -20.86 44.55 11.60
N SER A 19 -19.55 44.25 11.42
CA SER A 19 -18.66 44.73 10.30
C SER A 19 -17.13 44.52 10.52
N THR A 20 -16.43 43.90 9.55
CA THR A 20 -15.07 44.22 8.95
C THR A 20 -13.87 44.73 9.79
N LEU A 21 -12.58 44.47 9.47
CA LEU A 21 -11.84 43.52 8.59
C LEU A 21 -10.31 43.77 8.81
N LEU A 22 -9.45 42.95 8.20
CA LEU A 22 -8.01 43.16 7.89
C LEU A 22 -6.96 43.01 9.01
N ALA A 23 -5.81 42.48 8.59
CA ALA A 23 -4.59 42.26 9.37
C ALA A 23 -3.37 42.93 8.69
N SER A 24 -2.25 43.06 9.40
CA SER A 24 -0.92 43.13 8.77
C SER A 24 0.22 42.78 9.72
N THR A 25 1.07 41.87 9.26
CA THR A 25 2.41 41.50 9.74
C THR A 25 3.39 42.69 9.87
N GLY A 26 4.56 42.52 10.52
CA GLY A 26 5.65 43.51 10.32
C GLY A 26 6.88 43.58 11.26
N ALA A 27 7.55 42.46 11.53
CA ALA A 27 8.98 42.31 11.89
C ALA A 27 9.91 43.53 12.21
N THR A 28 10.56 43.45 13.39
CA THR A 28 12.02 43.61 13.66
C THR A 28 12.82 44.92 13.52
N THR A 29 13.83 44.98 14.41
CA THR A 29 15.20 45.58 14.31
C THR A 29 15.51 46.92 15.01
N VAL A 30 16.71 46.95 15.59
CA VAL A 30 17.26 47.92 16.53
C VAL A 30 18.28 48.83 15.84
N LEU A 31 18.36 50.12 16.22
CA LEU A 31 19.60 50.82 16.63
C LEU A 31 19.38 52.35 16.81
N ALA A 32 20.31 52.99 17.52
CA ALA A 32 20.16 54.34 18.07
C ALA A 32 20.91 55.44 17.30
N ILE A 33 20.60 56.71 17.58
CA ILE A 33 21.55 57.77 17.99
C ILE A 33 20.83 59.09 18.36
N ASP A 34 21.45 59.84 19.27
CA ASP A 34 21.12 61.17 19.82
C ASP A 34 21.06 62.34 18.80
N HIS A 35 20.63 63.58 19.11
CA HIS A 35 20.37 64.22 20.42
C HIS A 35 19.30 65.36 20.38
N ALA A 36 18.85 65.72 21.58
CA ALA A 36 17.84 66.71 21.98
C ALA A 36 17.83 68.13 21.34
N LEU A 37 16.67 68.82 21.44
CA LEU A 37 16.55 70.04 22.29
C LEU A 37 15.11 70.55 22.54
N ALA A 38 14.91 71.11 23.75
CA ALA A 38 13.83 72.01 24.22
C ALA A 38 12.35 71.51 24.28
N GLY A 39 11.66 71.71 25.42
CA GLY A 39 10.20 71.51 25.52
C GLY A 39 9.62 71.12 26.89
N GLU A 40 9.74 72.00 27.89
CA GLU A 40 8.86 72.14 29.08
C GLU A 40 7.89 70.99 29.49
N THR A 41 8.36 70.00 30.26
CA THR A 41 7.76 69.61 31.56
C THR A 41 8.65 68.62 32.31
N LYS A 42 9.58 69.11 33.13
CA LYS A 42 10.39 68.25 34.02
C LYS A 42 9.67 67.95 35.33
N THR A 43 8.82 66.93 35.34
CA THR A 43 8.57 66.12 36.54
C THR A 43 9.89 65.46 36.94
N LYS A 44 10.56 66.00 37.96
CA LYS A 44 11.83 65.48 38.46
C LYS A 44 11.55 64.49 39.59
N THR A 45 11.52 63.20 39.26
CA THR A 45 11.51 62.12 40.26
C THR A 45 12.87 61.44 40.24
N GLU A 46 13.77 61.90 41.12
CA GLU A 46 14.97 61.14 41.45
C GLU A 46 14.61 59.95 42.35
N SER A 47 15.51 58.98 42.42
CA SER A 47 15.42 57.89 43.40
C SER A 47 15.25 58.44 44.81
N THR A 48 14.26 57.92 45.54
CA THR A 48 14.24 57.97 47.00
C THR A 48 13.76 56.63 47.55
N THR A 49 14.67 55.93 48.20
CA THR A 49 14.31 55.03 49.30
C THR A 49 13.50 55.82 50.33
N VAL A 50 12.39 55.25 50.79
CA VAL A 50 11.66 55.76 51.95
C VAL A 50 11.61 54.65 52.99
N SER A 51 12.54 54.72 53.95
CA SER A 51 12.36 54.04 55.23
C SER A 51 11.11 54.61 55.90
N SER A 52 10.16 53.76 56.30
CA SER A 52 8.98 54.14 57.08
C SER A 52 9.30 54.28 58.58
N THR A 53 10.35 55.02 58.92
CA THR A 53 10.63 55.44 60.30
C THR A 53 10.35 56.93 60.48
N THR A 54 9.13 57.25 60.89
CA THR A 54 8.82 58.56 61.49
C THR A 54 8.03 58.35 62.77
N SER A 55 8.75 58.43 63.89
CA SER A 55 8.14 58.57 65.21
C SER A 55 7.47 59.94 65.33
N THR A 56 6.38 60.00 66.08
CA THR A 56 5.90 61.25 66.68
C THR A 56 5.53 60.99 68.13
N GLU A 57 6.08 61.79 69.03
CA GLU A 57 5.91 61.61 70.47
C GLU A 57 4.51 62.02 70.94
N GLN A 58 3.87 61.16 71.73
CA GLN A 58 3.22 61.45 73.03
C GLN A 58 2.26 60.28 73.36
N THR A 59 2.17 59.77 74.59
CA THR A 59 2.42 60.45 75.86
C THR A 59 3.19 59.55 76.84
N LYS A 60 4.00 60.14 77.73
CA LYS A 60 4.46 59.42 78.93
C LYS A 60 3.28 59.23 79.88
N GLU A 61 2.86 57.98 80.10
CA GLU A 61 2.32 57.59 81.40
C GLU A 61 2.94 56.26 81.83
N GLN A 62 3.29 56.17 83.11
CA GLN A 62 4.30 55.25 83.61
C GLN A 62 3.67 54.30 84.63
N GLN A 63 3.28 53.10 84.19
CA GLN A 63 2.88 52.01 85.09
C GLN A 63 3.58 50.70 84.74
N THR A 64 3.92 49.98 85.81
CA THR A 64 4.81 48.81 85.79
C THR A 64 4.05 47.52 85.53
N ALA A 65 4.51 46.75 84.55
CA ALA A 65 4.30 45.31 84.45
C ALA A 65 5.67 44.60 84.44
N THR A 66 5.71 43.33 84.84
CA THR A 66 6.93 42.53 84.93
C THR A 66 7.45 42.08 83.56
N ALA A 67 8.74 41.77 83.48
CA ALA A 67 9.29 41.10 82.31
C ALA A 67 8.65 39.71 82.13
N ALA A 68 8.42 39.36 80.87
CA ALA A 68 8.11 38.04 80.35
C ALA A 68 8.79 37.98 78.97
N ASP A 69 9.21 36.79 78.55
CA ASP A 69 10.14 36.67 77.41
C ASP A 69 9.54 37.12 76.09
N THR A 70 10.41 37.63 75.22
CA THR A 70 10.07 37.91 73.82
C THR A 70 10.18 36.60 73.06
N PRO A 71 9.13 36.15 72.33
CA PRO A 71 9.21 34.91 71.57
C PRO A 71 10.36 34.95 70.55
N GLN A 72 11.21 33.92 70.60
CA GLN A 72 12.26 33.71 69.62
C GLN A 72 11.68 32.98 68.39
N ARG A 73 12.44 32.88 67.30
CA ARG A 73 11.95 32.20 66.08
C ARG A 73 12.92 31.16 65.56
N LEU A 74 12.44 29.92 65.48
CA LEU A 74 13.07 28.86 64.71
C LEU A 74 12.47 28.86 63.30
N THR A 75 13.31 29.03 62.28
CA THR A 75 12.95 28.96 60.86
C THR A 75 13.53 27.67 60.29
N ILE A 76 12.67 26.84 59.71
CA ILE A 76 13.02 25.56 59.11
C ILE A 76 12.81 25.69 57.60
N LEU A 77 13.86 25.42 56.83
CA LEU A 77 13.82 25.39 55.37
C LEU A 77 13.85 23.93 54.90
N GLY A 78 12.95 23.58 53.98
CA GLY A 78 12.81 22.23 53.42
C GLY A 78 12.92 22.23 51.90
N THR A 79 13.91 21.50 51.37
CA THR A 79 13.92 21.04 49.98
C THR A 79 13.44 19.59 49.91
N SER A 80 13.01 19.16 48.72
CA SER A 80 12.59 17.81 48.39
C SER A 80 12.56 17.66 46.88
N ASP A 81 12.72 16.43 46.36
CA ASP A 81 12.48 16.07 44.96
C ASP A 81 13.28 16.98 43.98
N VAL A 82 14.53 17.31 44.37
CA VAL A 82 15.42 18.24 43.64
C VAL A 82 15.99 17.60 42.37
N HIS A 83 16.03 16.28 42.32
CA HIS A 83 16.24 15.49 41.11
C HIS A 83 17.52 15.82 40.30
N GLY A 84 18.67 15.93 40.96
CA GLY A 84 19.94 16.23 40.29
C GLY A 84 20.04 17.63 39.68
N GLN A 85 19.07 18.52 39.93
CA GLN A 85 19.06 19.89 39.42
C GLN A 85 20.03 20.76 40.23
N LEU A 86 21.30 20.74 39.85
CA LEU A 86 22.37 21.48 40.53
C LEU A 86 22.38 22.97 40.16
N TRP A 87 22.24 23.26 38.86
CA TRP A 87 22.33 24.59 38.25
C TRP A 87 20.97 25.06 37.75
N ASN A 88 20.85 26.35 37.47
CA ASN A 88 19.71 26.90 36.74
C ASN A 88 19.83 26.62 35.23
N TRP A 89 19.82 25.34 34.87
CA TRP A 89 20.09 24.80 33.53
C TRP A 89 19.42 23.44 33.32
N SER A 90 18.73 23.22 32.20
CA SER A 90 18.38 21.86 31.75
C SER A 90 19.49 21.37 30.83
N TYR A 91 20.12 20.26 31.21
CA TYR A 91 21.15 19.60 30.40
C TYR A 91 20.54 18.85 29.21
N GLU A 92 19.27 18.47 29.30
CA GLU A 92 18.54 17.69 28.29
C GLU A 92 18.19 18.55 27.07
N ASP A 93 17.94 19.85 27.29
CA ASP A 93 17.64 20.85 26.24
C ASP A 93 18.79 21.86 26.04
N ASP A 94 19.96 21.62 26.66
CA ASP A 94 21.13 22.51 26.82
C ASP A 94 20.84 24.02 26.94
N GLN A 95 19.98 24.41 27.87
CA GLN A 95 19.54 25.79 28.02
C GLN A 95 19.35 26.22 29.49
N GLN A 96 19.51 27.52 29.74
CA GLN A 96 19.28 28.11 31.05
C GLN A 96 17.79 28.06 31.42
N THR A 97 17.46 27.44 32.55
CA THR A 97 16.09 27.27 33.07
C THR A 97 16.04 27.67 34.53
N PRO A 98 14.91 28.20 35.05
CA PRO A 98 14.83 28.68 36.43
C PRO A 98 14.60 27.51 37.41
N VAL A 99 15.64 26.73 37.69
CA VAL A 99 15.63 25.50 38.51
C VAL A 99 16.87 25.41 39.41
N GLY A 100 16.84 24.45 40.33
CA GLY A 100 18.03 23.84 40.93
C GLY A 100 18.69 24.56 42.11
N LEU A 101 19.58 23.82 42.79
CA LEU A 101 20.22 24.24 44.04
C LEU A 101 20.93 25.59 43.97
N ALA A 102 21.46 25.97 42.81
CA ALA A 102 22.06 27.29 42.63
C ALA A 102 21.08 28.45 42.94
N GLN A 103 19.77 28.34 42.64
CA GLN A 103 18.79 29.37 43.04
C GLN A 103 18.29 29.18 44.48
N VAL A 104 18.20 27.93 44.96
CA VAL A 104 17.88 27.59 46.36
C VAL A 104 18.92 28.21 47.31
N SER A 105 20.23 28.10 47.01
CA SER A 105 21.33 28.64 47.82
C SER A 105 21.18 30.14 48.09
N SER A 106 20.84 30.93 47.08
CA SER A 106 20.57 32.37 47.25
C SER A 106 19.39 32.64 48.19
N VAL A 107 18.33 31.82 48.16
CA VAL A 107 17.19 31.95 49.09
C VAL A 107 17.60 31.57 50.51
N VAL A 108 18.30 30.45 50.68
CA VAL A 108 18.86 29.98 51.97
C VAL A 108 19.78 31.04 52.58
N ALA A 109 20.69 31.61 51.80
CA ALA A 109 21.61 32.66 52.26
C ALA A 109 20.86 33.94 52.69
N ASN A 110 19.81 34.33 51.95
CA ASN A 110 18.96 35.46 52.31
C ASN A 110 18.22 35.20 53.64
N VAL A 111 17.55 34.04 53.80
CA VAL A 111 16.83 33.71 55.04
C VAL A 111 17.77 33.58 56.24
N ARG A 112 18.96 32.99 56.06
CA ARG A 112 20.01 32.98 57.11
C ARG A 112 20.54 34.38 57.44
N SER A 113 20.39 35.37 56.56
CA SER A 113 20.67 36.78 56.90
C SER A 113 19.52 37.46 57.67
N GLU A 114 18.29 36.97 57.54
CA GLU A 114 17.12 37.40 58.34
C GLU A 114 17.12 36.77 59.74
N ASN A 115 17.49 35.49 59.84
CA ASN A 115 17.51 34.71 61.08
C ASN A 115 18.85 33.93 61.22
N PRO A 116 19.94 34.60 61.61
CA PRO A 116 21.29 34.02 61.61
C PRO A 116 21.52 32.94 62.67
N ASN A 117 20.72 32.95 63.74
CA ASN A 117 20.89 32.05 64.87
C ASN A 117 19.90 30.87 64.84
N GLY A 118 18.71 31.09 64.28
CA GLY A 118 17.58 30.14 64.33
C GLY A 118 17.17 29.52 63.00
N THR A 119 18.06 29.41 62.00
CA THR A 119 17.70 28.76 60.71
C THR A 119 18.28 27.35 60.56
N ILE A 120 17.40 26.35 60.44
CA ILE A 120 17.71 24.97 60.06
C ILE A 120 17.40 24.76 58.57
N LEU A 121 18.21 23.99 57.85
CA LEU A 121 17.98 23.56 56.47
C LEU A 121 18.00 22.03 56.35
N ILE A 122 16.90 21.44 55.89
CA ILE A 122 16.71 19.99 55.73
C ILE A 122 16.41 19.69 54.26
N ASP A 123 16.95 18.61 53.73
CA ASP A 123 16.46 18.01 52.49
C ASP A 123 15.63 16.75 52.77
N ASN A 124 14.57 16.56 51.99
CA ASN A 124 13.60 15.48 52.17
C ASN A 124 13.69 14.40 51.06
N GLY A 125 14.84 14.24 50.41
CA GLY A 125 15.13 13.11 49.53
C GLY A 125 14.76 13.33 48.07
N ASP A 126 15.11 12.33 47.24
CA ASP A 126 15.09 12.36 45.78
C ASP A 126 15.95 13.52 45.23
N MET A 127 17.20 13.54 45.71
CA MET A 127 18.22 14.52 45.41
C MET A 127 19.18 14.05 44.29
N ASN A 128 19.50 12.75 44.25
CA ASN A 128 20.67 12.21 43.54
C ASN A 128 20.38 11.53 42.18
N GLN A 129 19.19 11.72 41.62
CA GLN A 129 18.75 11.15 40.33
C GLN A 129 17.80 12.13 39.63
N GLY A 130 17.89 12.32 38.31
CA GLY A 130 16.87 13.04 37.54
C GLY A 130 17.41 13.80 36.33
N THR A 131 18.69 14.17 36.32
CA THR A 131 19.37 14.78 35.16
C THR A 131 20.44 13.85 34.61
N ILE A 132 20.87 14.08 33.37
CA ILE A 132 21.99 13.31 32.79
C ILE A 132 23.29 13.44 33.61
N LEU A 133 23.51 14.58 34.31
CA LEU A 133 24.63 14.79 35.23
C LEU A 133 24.66 13.72 36.33
N THR A 134 23.52 13.43 36.98
CA THR A 134 23.44 12.39 38.01
C THR A 134 23.38 10.99 37.40
N ASP A 135 22.46 10.77 36.46
CA ASP A 135 22.04 9.43 36.04
C ASP A 135 23.10 8.70 35.21
N ASP A 136 23.71 9.41 34.28
CA ASP A 136 24.58 8.83 33.25
C ASP A 136 26.04 9.24 33.43
N LEU A 137 26.36 10.46 33.89
CA LEU A 137 27.76 10.87 34.07
C LEU A 137 28.32 10.57 35.47
N TYR A 138 27.55 10.78 36.54
CA TYR A 138 28.03 10.54 37.91
C TYR A 138 27.94 9.07 38.32
N ASN A 139 26.87 8.36 37.94
CA ASN A 139 26.78 6.92 38.21
C ASN A 139 27.54 6.04 37.19
N LYS A 140 28.23 6.65 36.21
CA LYS A 140 29.09 5.97 35.22
C LYS A 140 30.35 6.81 34.95
N ALA A 141 31.04 6.59 33.83
CA ALA A 141 32.14 7.47 33.41
C ALA A 141 31.59 8.79 32.82
N PRO A 142 32.22 9.96 33.07
CA PRO A 142 33.55 10.13 33.67
C PRO A 142 33.55 10.57 35.16
N LEU A 143 32.39 10.75 35.81
CA LEU A 143 32.32 11.40 37.14
C LEU A 143 32.21 10.44 38.33
N ILE A 144 32.07 9.12 38.14
CA ILE A 144 31.98 8.12 39.23
C ILE A 144 33.11 8.16 40.28
N ASP A 145 34.33 8.50 39.86
CA ASP A 145 35.49 8.63 40.75
C ASP A 145 35.57 9.98 41.49
N GLN A 146 34.67 10.93 41.19
CA GLN A 146 34.60 12.25 41.84
C GLN A 146 33.64 12.25 43.05
N PRO A 147 33.72 13.23 43.96
CA PRO A 147 32.68 13.46 44.96
C PRO A 147 31.35 13.80 44.29
N ASN A 148 30.23 13.41 44.92
CA ASN A 148 28.89 13.66 44.40
C ASN A 148 28.61 15.18 44.26
N PRO A 149 28.10 15.64 43.09
CA PRO A 149 27.90 17.06 42.83
C PRO A 149 26.81 17.69 43.72
N MET A 150 25.76 16.94 44.07
CA MET A 150 24.65 17.40 44.91
C MET A 150 25.08 17.47 46.38
N ILE A 151 25.71 16.42 46.93
CA ILE A 151 26.26 16.44 48.30
C ILE A 151 27.32 17.53 48.46
N LYS A 152 28.19 17.75 47.46
CA LYS A 152 29.15 18.88 47.47
C LYS A 152 28.44 20.24 47.56
N ALA A 153 27.31 20.40 46.86
CA ALA A 153 26.48 21.60 46.97
C ALA A 153 25.79 21.71 48.33
N MET A 154 25.29 20.61 48.90
CA MET A 154 24.65 20.58 50.21
C MET A 154 25.64 20.88 51.35
N ASN A 155 26.89 20.39 51.25
CA ASN A 155 27.97 20.75 52.18
C ASN A 155 28.28 22.25 52.10
N TYR A 156 28.45 22.81 50.90
CA TYR A 156 28.60 24.26 50.70
C TYR A 156 27.40 25.05 51.25
N MET A 157 26.17 24.58 51.00
CA MET A 157 24.93 25.16 51.52
C MET A 157 24.73 24.91 53.02
N ASN A 158 25.63 24.19 53.70
CA ASN A 158 25.56 23.85 55.12
C ASN A 158 24.15 23.29 55.48
N TYR A 159 23.73 22.19 54.84
CA TYR A 159 22.53 21.46 55.28
C TYR A 159 22.73 20.92 56.70
N ASP A 160 21.63 20.80 57.45
CA ASP A 160 21.60 20.26 58.80
C ASP A 160 21.28 18.76 58.83
N ALA A 161 20.49 18.28 57.86
CA ALA A 161 20.18 16.86 57.64
C ALA A 161 19.66 16.62 56.20
N MET A 162 19.70 15.36 55.75
CA MET A 162 19.01 14.87 54.56
C MET A 162 18.20 13.61 54.90
N VAL A 163 17.02 13.43 54.31
CA VAL A 163 16.26 12.16 54.34
C VAL A 163 16.52 11.36 53.07
N LEU A 164 16.57 10.03 53.15
CA LEU A 164 16.58 9.19 51.95
C LEU A 164 15.21 9.22 51.26
N GLY A 165 15.19 9.56 49.97
CA GLY A 165 14.05 9.30 49.09
C GLY A 165 14.10 7.88 48.49
N ASN A 166 13.21 7.59 47.55
CA ASN A 166 13.26 6.31 46.80
C ASN A 166 14.36 6.30 45.73
N HIS A 167 14.56 7.41 45.03
CA HIS A 167 15.50 7.48 43.92
C HIS A 167 16.98 7.43 44.37
N GLU A 168 17.28 7.71 45.64
CA GLU A 168 18.59 7.40 46.24
C GLU A 168 18.98 5.90 46.13
N PHE A 169 18.01 4.98 46.04
CA PHE A 169 18.26 3.53 45.98
C PHE A 169 18.49 2.99 44.55
N ASN A 170 18.21 3.77 43.50
CA ASN A 170 18.21 3.28 42.11
C ASN A 170 19.56 2.73 41.62
N PHE A 171 20.66 3.26 42.16
CA PHE A 171 22.03 2.87 41.81
C PHE A 171 22.65 1.92 42.86
N GLY A 172 21.86 1.43 43.81
CA GLY A 172 22.24 0.45 44.81
C GLY A 172 22.88 1.01 46.08
N LEU A 173 22.90 0.18 47.13
CA LEU A 173 23.25 0.58 48.50
C LEU A 173 24.68 1.09 48.68
N ASP A 174 25.59 0.75 47.78
CA ASP A 174 26.99 1.23 47.83
C ASP A 174 27.12 2.69 47.37
N LEU A 175 26.19 3.20 46.55
CA LEU A 175 26.09 4.65 46.31
C LEU A 175 25.68 5.35 47.61
N ILE A 176 24.61 4.90 48.28
CA ILE A 176 24.12 5.58 49.50
C ILE A 176 25.22 5.65 50.56
N LYS A 177 26.01 4.57 50.74
CA LYS A 177 27.20 4.59 51.61
C LYS A 177 28.25 5.60 51.17
N LYS A 178 28.48 5.80 49.86
CA LYS A 178 29.37 6.86 49.35
C LYS A 178 28.84 8.24 49.72
N LEU A 179 27.54 8.49 49.51
CA LEU A 179 26.90 9.77 49.87
C LEU A 179 27.00 10.07 51.38
N ASP A 180 26.71 9.09 52.23
CA ASP A 180 26.79 9.19 53.69
C ASP A 180 28.23 9.42 54.22
N ASN A 181 29.25 8.95 53.48
CA ASN A 181 30.66 9.25 53.77
C ASN A 181 31.15 10.59 53.19
N GLU A 182 30.41 11.20 52.26
CA GLU A 182 30.76 12.49 51.62
C GLU A 182 29.99 13.68 52.20
N ALA A 183 28.88 13.44 52.92
CA ALA A 183 28.08 14.47 53.56
C ALA A 183 28.74 15.01 54.85
N GLU A 184 28.68 16.33 55.05
CA GLU A 184 29.07 16.99 56.31
C GLU A 184 27.90 17.06 57.33
N PHE A 185 26.78 16.40 57.00
CA PHE A 185 25.51 16.32 57.74
C PHE A 185 24.99 14.87 57.73
N PRO A 186 24.19 14.44 58.72
CA PRO A 186 23.66 13.08 58.75
C PRO A 186 22.59 12.85 57.66
N ILE A 187 22.65 11.68 57.04
CA ILE A 187 21.57 11.13 56.21
C ILE A 187 20.66 10.26 57.10
N LEU A 188 19.34 10.42 56.95
CA LEU A 188 18.33 9.91 57.89
C LEU A 188 17.28 9.01 57.22
N SER A 189 16.96 7.88 57.87
CA SER A 189 15.79 7.04 57.62
C SER A 189 15.53 6.10 58.82
N ALA A 190 14.72 6.57 59.77
CA ALA A 190 14.36 5.84 60.99
C ALA A 190 13.65 4.51 60.73
N ASN A 191 12.99 4.34 59.58
CA ASN A 191 12.26 3.11 59.25
C ASN A 191 13.03 2.13 58.36
N THR A 192 14.27 2.43 57.96
CA THR A 192 15.09 1.55 57.10
C THR A 192 16.16 0.81 57.90
N TYR A 193 16.10 -0.52 57.90
CA TYR A 193 16.95 -1.42 58.70
C TYR A 193 17.68 -2.46 57.85
N VAL A 194 18.88 -2.86 58.25
CA VAL A 194 19.63 -3.97 57.60
C VAL A 194 19.09 -5.32 58.09
N LYS A 195 18.65 -6.20 57.18
CA LYS A 195 18.02 -7.51 57.52
C LYS A 195 18.93 -8.44 58.34
N GLU A 196 20.25 -8.33 58.20
CA GLU A 196 21.23 -9.21 58.88
C GLU A 196 21.48 -8.79 60.34
N THR A 197 21.63 -7.48 60.61
CA THR A 197 21.96 -6.97 61.97
C THR A 197 20.74 -6.48 62.75
N ASN A 198 19.65 -6.11 62.06
CA ASN A 198 18.51 -5.37 62.61
C ASN A 198 18.91 -4.00 63.20
N GLU A 199 19.97 -3.39 62.68
CA GLU A 199 20.38 -2.00 62.94
C GLU A 199 19.89 -1.10 61.79
N HIS A 200 19.80 0.21 62.01
CA HIS A 200 19.41 1.16 60.95
C HIS A 200 20.44 1.15 59.80
N PHE A 201 19.99 1.40 58.58
CA PHE A 201 20.86 1.44 57.39
C PHE A 201 21.70 2.72 57.28
N VAL A 202 21.12 3.84 57.71
CA VAL A 202 21.76 5.15 57.92
C VAL A 202 21.36 5.67 59.32
N GLY A 203 21.53 6.96 59.63
CA GLY A 203 20.98 7.52 60.88
C GLY A 203 19.45 7.38 60.95
N GLY A 204 18.87 7.22 62.15
CA GLY A 204 17.41 7.27 62.32
C GLY A 204 16.91 8.68 62.63
N THR A 205 17.55 9.28 63.62
CA THR A 205 17.26 10.60 64.17
C THR A 205 18.56 11.40 64.34
N MET A 206 18.44 12.71 64.57
CA MET A 206 19.53 13.54 65.08
C MET A 206 19.03 14.62 66.04
N LYS A 207 19.97 15.29 66.73
CA LYS A 207 19.69 16.44 67.60
C LYS A 207 20.61 17.61 67.26
N LYS A 208 20.05 18.82 67.14
CA LYS A 208 20.75 20.08 66.89
C LYS A 208 20.66 20.98 68.11
N GLU A 209 21.79 21.26 68.75
CA GLU A 209 21.91 22.28 69.81
C GLU A 209 22.09 23.67 69.18
N ILE A 210 21.22 24.62 69.54
CA ILE A 210 21.10 25.96 68.94
C ILE A 210 21.19 27.05 70.02
N ASP A 211 21.95 28.10 69.72
CA ASP A 211 22.10 29.35 70.50
C ASP A 211 21.08 30.36 69.95
N ILE A 212 19.81 30.20 70.35
CA ILE A 212 18.68 30.79 69.62
C ILE A 212 18.53 32.30 69.83
N ASP A 213 18.95 32.82 70.99
CA ASP A 213 18.91 34.25 71.31
C ASP A 213 20.25 34.97 71.08
N GLY A 214 21.35 34.22 70.91
CA GLY A 214 22.69 34.76 70.65
C GLY A 214 23.47 35.19 71.88
N ASP A 215 23.12 34.69 73.07
CA ASP A 215 23.87 34.96 74.31
C ASP A 215 25.21 34.21 74.39
N GLY A 216 25.38 33.16 73.55
CA GLY A 216 26.55 32.27 73.54
C GLY A 216 26.28 30.89 74.16
N THR A 217 25.07 30.67 74.69
CA THR A 217 24.61 29.42 75.29
C THR A 217 23.70 28.67 74.32
N LYS A 218 24.07 27.44 73.96
CA LYS A 218 23.19 26.54 73.23
C LYS A 218 22.19 25.91 74.20
N ASP A 219 20.98 26.44 74.26
CA ASP A 219 19.96 26.03 75.22
C ASP A 219 18.65 25.53 74.58
N LEU A 220 18.54 25.61 73.24
CA LEU A 220 17.48 25.00 72.44
C LEU A 220 18.02 23.72 71.79
N THR A 221 17.33 22.59 72.00
CA THR A 221 17.69 21.31 71.36
C THR A 221 16.57 20.84 70.44
N VAL A 222 16.82 20.87 69.13
CA VAL A 222 15.85 20.44 68.11
C VAL A 222 16.14 19.01 67.67
N GLY A 223 15.17 18.11 67.78
CA GLY A 223 15.20 16.78 67.21
C GLY A 223 14.76 16.78 65.74
N ILE A 224 15.42 15.98 64.91
CA ILE A 224 15.02 15.76 63.52
C ILE A 224 14.87 14.25 63.29
N ILE A 225 13.71 13.86 62.78
CA ILE A 225 13.35 12.49 62.37
C ILE A 225 13.31 12.44 60.85
N GLY A 226 14.04 11.51 60.23
CA GLY A 226 13.89 11.20 58.80
C GLY A 226 13.09 9.92 58.60
N LEU A 227 12.14 9.90 57.66
CA LEU A 227 11.32 8.73 57.33
C LEU A 227 11.17 8.59 55.82
N THR A 228 11.24 7.36 55.31
CA THR A 228 11.28 7.05 53.88
C THR A 228 10.11 6.14 53.51
N THR A 229 9.47 6.34 52.35
CA THR A 229 8.34 5.50 51.91
C THR A 229 8.70 3.99 51.92
N PRO A 230 7.92 3.13 52.60
CA PRO A 230 8.23 1.70 52.71
C PRO A 230 7.96 0.90 51.42
N GLN A 231 7.57 1.57 50.33
CA GLN A 231 7.23 0.95 49.05
C GLN A 231 8.43 0.71 48.12
N ILE A 232 9.65 1.17 48.48
CA ILE A 232 10.89 1.00 47.68
C ILE A 232 11.14 -0.45 47.19
N PRO A 233 10.88 -1.52 47.96
CA PRO A 233 11.03 -2.90 47.46
C PRO A 233 10.14 -3.25 46.26
N LEU A 234 9.09 -2.47 45.96
CA LEU A 234 8.26 -2.62 44.76
C LEU A 234 8.90 -2.01 43.50
N TRP A 235 9.87 -1.09 43.67
CA TRP A 235 10.50 -0.35 42.58
C TRP A 235 11.95 -0.81 42.33
N ASP A 236 12.74 -0.95 43.40
CA ASP A 236 14.17 -1.29 43.33
C ASP A 236 14.50 -2.75 43.69
N GLY A 237 13.53 -3.49 44.25
CA GLY A 237 13.55 -4.94 44.44
C GLY A 237 14.90 -5.52 44.91
N ALA A 238 15.57 -6.25 44.02
CA ALA A 238 16.84 -6.94 44.29
C ALA A 238 17.98 -6.00 44.76
N LYS A 239 17.95 -4.71 44.41
CA LYS A 239 18.95 -3.71 44.86
C LYS A 239 18.87 -3.43 46.35
N VAL A 240 17.68 -3.59 46.95
CA VAL A 240 17.39 -3.30 48.36
C VAL A 240 17.07 -4.55 49.17
N ASP A 241 17.30 -5.74 48.63
CA ASP A 241 16.85 -7.00 49.20
C ASP A 241 17.57 -7.41 50.50
N SER A 242 18.59 -6.65 50.92
CA SER A 242 19.23 -6.74 52.23
C SER A 242 18.62 -5.80 53.29
N LEU A 243 17.58 -5.02 52.97
CA LEU A 243 16.94 -4.04 53.85
C LEU A 243 15.46 -4.34 54.15
N TYR A 244 15.01 -4.02 55.36
CA TYR A 244 13.60 -3.85 55.71
C TYR A 244 13.26 -2.36 55.68
N PHE A 245 12.10 -2.02 55.12
CA PHE A 245 11.48 -0.71 55.24
C PHE A 245 10.17 -0.88 56.02
N ASN A 246 10.12 -0.33 57.23
CA ASN A 246 9.01 -0.54 58.15
C ASN A 246 7.91 0.55 57.97
N PRO A 247 6.66 0.29 58.43
CA PRO A 247 5.57 1.28 58.37
C PRO A 247 5.92 2.63 59.02
N LEU A 248 5.55 3.73 58.35
CA LEU A 248 5.96 5.08 58.75
C LEU A 248 5.53 5.46 60.17
N LYS A 249 4.29 5.13 60.55
CA LYS A 249 3.68 5.51 61.84
C LYS A 249 4.37 4.82 63.01
N GLU A 250 4.52 3.50 62.97
CA GLU A 250 5.10 2.70 64.06
C GLU A 250 6.58 3.00 64.31
N GLU A 251 7.31 3.51 63.31
CA GLU A 251 8.69 3.96 63.47
C GLU A 251 8.78 5.44 63.91
N ALA A 252 7.88 6.30 63.45
CA ALA A 252 7.73 7.65 63.99
C ALA A 252 7.43 7.64 65.51
N GLU A 253 6.56 6.75 65.97
CA GLU A 253 6.27 6.55 67.40
C GLU A 253 7.51 6.16 68.22
N LYS A 254 8.46 5.41 67.63
CA LYS A 254 9.74 5.08 68.28
C LYS A 254 10.73 6.24 68.25
N ALA A 255 10.84 6.94 67.12
CA ALA A 255 11.74 8.07 66.94
C ALA A 255 11.36 9.27 67.84
N VAL A 256 10.07 9.54 68.05
CA VAL A 256 9.63 10.51 69.07
C VAL A 256 9.98 10.01 70.48
N ALA A 257 9.78 8.72 70.78
CA ALA A 257 10.09 8.17 72.10
C ALA A 257 11.60 8.19 72.43
N GLU A 258 12.47 8.19 71.42
CA GLU A 258 13.92 8.43 71.56
C GLU A 258 14.25 9.90 71.87
N LEU A 259 13.55 10.84 71.24
CA LEU A 259 13.89 12.28 71.28
C LEU A 259 13.19 13.08 72.39
N GLN A 260 11.95 12.73 72.77
CA GLN A 260 11.05 13.56 73.60
C GLN A 260 11.64 14.03 74.95
N ASP A 261 12.45 13.20 75.61
CA ASP A 261 13.05 13.52 76.91
C ASP A 261 14.31 14.39 76.75
N GLU A 262 14.96 14.37 75.59
CA GLU A 262 16.26 15.02 75.30
C GLU A 262 16.18 16.16 74.29
N THR A 263 14.98 16.57 73.86
CA THR A 263 14.73 17.67 72.90
C THR A 263 13.61 18.59 73.37
N ASP A 264 13.58 19.82 72.87
CA ASP A 264 12.52 20.81 73.10
C ASP A 264 11.47 20.81 71.99
N ILE A 265 11.91 20.60 70.75
CA ILE A 265 11.12 20.69 69.51
C ILE A 265 11.50 19.50 68.62
N ILE A 266 10.54 18.84 67.99
CA ILE A 266 10.78 17.72 67.08
C ILE A 266 10.21 18.03 65.69
N ILE A 267 11.06 17.88 64.67
CA ILE A 267 10.73 18.03 63.25
C ILE A 267 10.72 16.64 62.61
N ALA A 268 9.66 16.29 61.86
CA ALA A 268 9.64 15.09 61.03
C ALA A 268 9.72 15.45 59.55
N SER A 269 10.76 14.95 58.88
CA SER A 269 10.91 15.06 57.43
C SER A 269 10.62 13.67 56.84
N ILE A 270 9.55 13.58 56.03
CA ILE A 270 9.01 12.32 55.55
C ILE A 270 9.00 12.32 54.02
N HIS A 271 9.86 11.50 53.40
CA HIS A 271 9.79 11.21 51.98
C HIS A 271 8.70 10.16 51.72
N ALA A 272 7.44 10.59 51.77
CA ALA A 272 6.29 9.80 51.38
C ALA A 272 5.11 10.72 51.01
N GLY A 273 4.30 10.25 50.06
CA GLY A 273 3.07 10.93 49.67
C GLY A 273 2.08 11.04 50.82
N ARG A 274 1.23 12.07 50.79
CA ARG A 274 0.28 12.30 51.88
C ARG A 274 -0.68 11.12 52.06
N GLN A 275 -1.23 10.63 50.96
CA GLN A 275 -2.22 9.56 50.92
C GLN A 275 -1.75 8.48 49.96
N SER A 276 -1.62 7.26 50.47
CA SER A 276 -1.29 6.07 49.69
C SER A 276 -2.44 5.06 49.77
N SER A 277 -2.53 4.16 48.78
CA SER A 277 -3.42 3.01 48.80
C SER A 277 -3.05 2.00 49.90
N ASP A 278 -1.80 2.02 50.36
CA ASP A 278 -1.33 1.36 51.58
C ASP A 278 -1.21 2.38 52.73
N PRO A 279 -2.02 2.25 53.81
CA PRO A 279 -1.90 3.12 54.99
C PRO A 279 -0.51 3.11 55.64
N ALA A 280 0.28 2.02 55.51
CA ALA A 280 1.63 1.96 56.08
C ALA A 280 2.61 2.96 55.42
N ALA A 281 2.29 3.42 54.20
CA ALA A 281 3.09 4.33 53.39
C ALA A 281 2.50 5.76 53.29
N SER A 282 1.49 6.09 54.09
CA SER A 282 0.83 7.41 54.06
C SER A 282 1.38 8.36 55.12
N ALA A 283 1.92 9.51 54.72
CA ALA A 283 2.40 10.52 55.66
C ALA A 283 1.27 11.12 56.53
N ASP A 284 0.03 11.21 56.01
CA ASP A 284 -1.14 11.58 56.81
C ASP A 284 -1.34 10.60 58.01
N GLN A 285 -0.90 9.32 57.95
CA GLN A 285 -0.99 8.42 59.12
C GLN A 285 0.01 8.76 60.22
N VAL A 286 1.14 9.40 59.91
CA VAL A 286 2.03 9.94 60.95
C VAL A 286 1.37 11.18 61.56
N ILE A 287 1.06 12.18 60.72
CA ILE A 287 0.55 13.50 61.14
C ILE A 287 -0.70 13.40 62.02
N ASN A 288 -1.67 12.55 61.66
CA ASN A 288 -2.95 12.48 62.38
C ASN A 288 -2.90 11.60 63.65
N ASN A 289 -1.87 10.76 63.86
CA ASN A 289 -1.87 9.76 64.94
C ASN A 289 -0.66 9.83 65.88
N VAL A 290 0.46 10.43 65.48
CA VAL A 290 1.69 10.49 66.29
C VAL A 290 1.76 11.82 67.02
N SER A 291 1.83 11.74 68.35
CA SER A 291 1.99 12.89 69.26
C SER A 291 3.48 13.21 69.45
N GLY A 292 3.81 14.48 69.69
CA GLY A 292 5.17 14.93 70.00
C GLY A 292 6.01 15.34 68.78
N ILE A 293 5.38 15.85 67.72
CA ILE A 293 6.06 16.40 66.53
C ILE A 293 5.47 17.78 66.21
N ASP A 294 6.33 18.80 66.16
CA ASP A 294 5.96 20.22 66.04
C ASP A 294 5.86 20.72 64.60
N ALA A 295 6.56 20.09 63.65
CA ALA A 295 6.60 20.53 62.25
C ALA A 295 6.89 19.36 61.29
N TYR A 296 6.34 19.43 60.07
CA TYR A 296 6.48 18.39 59.07
C TYR A 296 6.92 18.92 57.70
N ILE A 297 7.92 18.27 57.09
CA ILE A 297 8.33 18.45 55.70
C ILE A 297 8.00 17.18 54.92
N LEU A 298 7.34 17.31 53.77
CA LEU A 298 6.90 16.20 52.91
C LEU A 298 7.44 16.33 51.48
N GLY A 299 7.41 15.22 50.73
CA GLY A 299 7.93 15.08 49.36
C GLY A 299 7.18 14.01 48.56
N HIS A 300 7.85 13.37 47.58
CA HIS A 300 7.41 12.20 46.81
C HIS A 300 6.22 12.43 45.86
N ASP A 301 5.20 13.18 46.27
CA ASP A 301 4.01 13.47 45.48
C ASP A 301 4.27 14.49 44.34
N HIS A 302 5.44 15.15 44.30
CA HIS A 302 5.77 16.32 43.46
C HIS A 302 4.76 17.50 43.59
N ARG A 303 4.36 17.85 44.82
CA ARG A 303 3.24 18.78 45.08
C ARG A 303 3.60 19.93 46.00
N SER A 304 3.47 21.15 45.46
CA SER A 304 3.47 22.40 46.20
C SER A 304 2.27 22.49 47.17
N PHE A 305 2.53 22.55 48.48
CA PHE A 305 1.57 22.97 49.50
C PHE A 305 2.26 23.42 50.79
N ALA A 306 1.62 24.34 51.50
CA ALA A 306 2.01 24.74 52.86
C ALA A 306 0.74 25.12 53.64
N GLU A 307 0.47 24.41 54.74
CA GLU A 307 -0.77 24.55 55.51
C GLU A 307 -0.60 24.15 56.99
N GLN A 308 -1.71 24.21 57.73
CA GLN A 308 -1.81 23.83 59.15
C GLN A 308 -2.75 22.62 59.26
N LEU A 309 -2.25 21.49 59.77
CA LEU A 309 -3.00 20.23 59.89
C LEU A 309 -3.21 19.83 61.34
N GLN A 310 -4.26 19.04 61.60
CA GLN A 310 -4.59 18.55 62.92
C GLN A 310 -3.72 17.33 63.28
N SER A 311 -2.84 17.48 64.26
CA SER A 311 -2.15 16.38 64.93
C SER A 311 -2.87 16.01 66.24
N PRO A 312 -2.43 14.98 66.99
CA PRO A 312 -2.91 14.71 68.34
C PRO A 312 -2.73 15.88 69.33
N ASP A 313 -1.73 16.75 69.09
CA ASP A 313 -1.32 17.80 70.03
C ASP A 313 -1.95 19.18 69.71
N GLY A 314 -2.29 19.43 68.44
CA GLY A 314 -2.85 20.72 68.02
C GLY A 314 -2.91 20.89 66.51
N LEU A 315 -2.77 22.15 66.07
CA LEU A 315 -2.50 22.46 64.66
C LEU A 315 -0.98 22.57 64.47
N VAL A 316 -0.45 21.80 63.51
CA VAL A 316 0.97 21.74 63.18
C VAL A 316 1.21 22.18 61.72
N PRO A 317 2.27 22.96 61.44
CA PRO A 317 2.66 23.34 60.09
C PRO A 317 3.17 22.13 59.31
N VAL A 318 2.62 21.96 58.11
CA VAL A 318 3.02 20.90 57.17
C VAL A 318 3.22 21.53 55.80
N GLY A 319 4.34 21.22 55.14
CA GLY A 319 4.58 21.67 53.78
C GLY A 319 5.35 20.67 52.95
N GLY A 320 5.10 20.67 51.64
CA GLY A 320 5.90 20.00 50.63
C GLY A 320 6.20 20.97 49.48
N PRO A 321 7.45 21.09 49.02
CA PRO A 321 7.74 21.83 47.80
C PRO A 321 7.33 20.99 46.58
N LYS A 322 7.23 21.63 45.40
CA LYS A 322 6.92 20.89 44.17
C LYS A 322 8.02 19.90 43.77
N ASP A 323 9.10 20.39 43.16
CA ASP A 323 10.26 19.62 42.70
C ASP A 323 11.34 20.55 42.14
N THR A 324 12.45 19.94 41.69
CA THR A 324 13.48 20.53 40.81
C THR A 324 14.14 21.81 41.34
N GLY A 325 14.04 22.07 42.65
CA GLY A 325 14.54 23.30 43.28
C GLY A 325 13.83 24.58 42.82
N THR A 326 12.66 24.48 42.19
CA THR A 326 11.84 25.63 41.69
C THR A 326 11.15 26.43 42.80
N GLU A 327 11.14 25.88 44.01
CA GLU A 327 10.61 26.43 45.24
C GLU A 327 11.15 25.64 46.43
N LEU A 328 10.98 26.16 47.65
CA LEU A 328 11.28 25.47 48.90
C LEU A 328 10.22 25.74 49.96
N VAL A 329 10.09 24.87 50.95
CA VAL A 329 9.23 25.07 52.12
C VAL A 329 9.95 25.95 53.13
N ARG A 330 9.25 26.92 53.71
CA ARG A 330 9.66 27.68 54.89
C ARG A 330 8.62 27.49 55.99
N ILE A 331 9.01 26.91 57.12
CA ILE A 331 8.22 26.84 58.34
C ILE A 331 8.84 27.79 59.36
N ASP A 332 8.06 28.70 59.91
CA ASP A 332 8.46 29.58 61.01
C ASP A 332 7.71 29.17 62.28
N LEU A 333 8.45 28.87 63.36
CA LEU A 333 7.93 28.55 64.69
C LEU A 333 8.32 29.67 65.66
N ASP A 334 7.32 30.34 66.25
CA ASP A 334 7.51 31.28 67.34
C ASP A 334 7.55 30.51 68.66
N ILE A 335 8.68 30.57 69.37
CA ILE A 335 8.96 29.73 70.55
C ILE A 335 9.20 30.57 71.80
N ALA A 336 8.83 30.03 72.96
CA ALA A 336 9.07 30.64 74.26
C ALA A 336 9.56 29.59 75.27
N LYS A 337 10.28 30.04 76.30
CA LYS A 337 10.82 29.15 77.34
C LYS A 337 9.86 29.04 78.51
N THR A 338 9.55 27.81 78.92
CA THR A 338 8.58 27.48 79.97
C THR A 338 9.09 26.31 80.81
N GLU A 339 9.26 26.53 82.12
CA GLU A 339 9.76 25.51 83.08
C GLU A 339 11.05 24.82 82.57
N ASP A 340 12.00 25.65 82.12
CA ASP A 340 13.33 25.33 81.59
C ASP A 340 13.40 24.58 80.24
N LYS A 341 12.29 24.16 79.62
CA LYS A 341 12.23 23.75 78.19
C LYS A 341 11.74 24.87 77.28
N TRP A 342 12.12 24.84 76.00
CA TRP A 342 11.48 25.64 74.94
C TRP A 342 10.22 24.95 74.42
N GLN A 343 9.20 25.72 74.00
CA GLN A 343 7.95 25.22 73.43
C GLN A 343 7.44 26.12 72.31
N VAL A 344 6.77 25.53 71.31
CA VAL A 344 6.10 26.27 70.22
C VAL A 344 4.85 26.99 70.73
N THR A 345 4.74 28.28 70.41
CA THR A 345 3.62 29.15 70.83
C THR A 345 2.73 29.60 69.66
N ASN A 346 3.32 29.68 68.47
CA ASN A 346 2.63 29.96 67.21
C ASN A 346 3.48 29.39 66.05
N SER A 347 2.85 29.06 64.93
CA SER A 347 3.51 28.41 63.80
C SER A 347 2.91 28.80 62.44
N ASN A 348 3.72 28.81 61.40
CA ASN A 348 3.28 29.09 60.03
C ASN A 348 4.13 28.31 59.01
N ALA A 349 3.49 27.82 57.94
CA ALA A 349 4.16 27.27 56.76
C ALA A 349 3.95 28.16 55.54
N ALA A 350 4.93 28.24 54.64
CA ALA A 350 4.86 28.92 53.36
C ALA A 350 5.71 28.22 52.29
N ILE A 351 5.33 28.39 51.02
CA ILE A 351 6.17 28.06 49.87
C ILE A 351 6.94 29.32 49.44
N VAL A 352 8.24 29.18 49.20
CA VAL A 352 9.13 30.26 48.77
C VAL A 352 9.61 29.96 47.34
N ASP A 353 9.23 30.82 46.40
CA ASP A 353 9.57 30.71 44.98
C ASP A 353 11.04 31.07 44.73
N THR A 354 11.80 30.19 44.09
CA THR A 354 13.23 30.41 43.77
C THR A 354 13.44 30.94 42.34
N LYS A 355 12.48 30.73 41.43
CA LYS A 355 12.65 30.90 39.96
C LYS A 355 13.08 32.30 39.57
N THR A 356 12.66 33.33 40.31
CA THR A 356 12.99 34.74 40.05
C THR A 356 14.25 35.24 40.75
N VAL A 357 14.89 34.43 41.61
CA VAL A 357 16.06 34.81 42.39
C VAL A 357 17.34 34.56 41.57
N ALA A 358 18.34 35.43 41.68
CA ALA A 358 19.63 35.18 41.04
C ALA A 358 20.28 33.91 41.61
N ALA A 359 20.92 33.11 40.75
CA ALA A 359 21.66 31.93 41.19
C ALA A 359 22.94 32.32 41.97
N ASP A 360 23.35 31.47 42.89
CA ASP A 360 24.57 31.62 43.67
C ASP A 360 25.79 31.29 42.78
N GLU A 361 26.48 32.34 42.34
CA GLU A 361 27.65 32.23 41.48
C GLU A 361 28.88 31.63 42.20
N ALA A 362 28.92 31.62 43.54
CA ALA A 362 29.99 30.95 44.29
C ALA A 362 29.74 29.43 44.42
N LEU A 363 28.47 29.02 44.58
CA LEU A 363 28.11 27.60 44.44
C LEU A 363 28.38 27.09 43.02
N LYS A 364 28.12 27.91 42.00
CA LYS A 364 28.53 27.60 40.62
C LYS A 364 30.04 27.44 40.48
N GLU A 365 30.85 28.37 41.00
CA GLU A 365 32.32 28.25 40.96
C GLU A 365 32.81 26.94 41.61
N GLN A 366 32.20 26.52 42.73
CA GLN A 366 32.50 25.23 43.37
C GLN A 366 32.07 23.99 42.58
N THR A 367 31.14 24.12 41.62
CA THR A 367 30.54 23.01 40.89
C THR A 367 30.73 23.07 39.36
N GLN A 368 31.47 24.05 38.86
CA GLN A 368 31.61 24.32 37.42
C GLN A 368 32.15 23.12 36.63
N GLU A 369 33.11 22.37 37.18
CA GLU A 369 33.69 21.21 36.49
C GLU A 369 32.64 20.13 36.15
N TYR A 370 31.64 19.92 37.00
CA TYR A 370 30.52 19.01 36.72
C TYR A 370 29.60 19.55 35.61
N HIS A 371 29.29 20.85 35.65
CA HIS A 371 28.46 21.52 34.65
C HIS A 371 29.13 21.48 33.27
N ASP A 372 30.38 21.94 33.18
CA ASP A 372 31.15 21.99 31.94
C ASP A 372 31.40 20.56 31.40
N THR A 373 31.68 19.57 32.26
CA THR A 373 31.82 18.16 31.82
C THR A 373 30.51 17.61 31.26
N THR A 374 29.37 17.91 31.88
CA THR A 374 28.05 17.48 31.39
C THR A 374 27.71 18.11 30.05
N ARG A 375 27.92 19.42 29.90
CA ARG A 375 27.69 20.13 28.64
C ARG A 375 28.60 19.68 27.51
N ASN A 376 29.85 19.33 27.81
CA ASN A 376 30.75 18.71 26.84
C ASN A 376 30.28 17.31 26.41
N PHE A 377 29.81 16.46 27.33
CA PHE A 377 29.32 15.12 27.02
C PHE A 377 28.07 15.12 26.13
N ILE A 378 27.06 15.94 26.46
CA ILE A 378 25.84 16.03 25.64
C ILE A 378 26.13 16.57 24.23
N SER A 379 27.18 17.38 24.09
CA SER A 379 27.64 17.95 22.82
C SER A 379 28.65 17.06 22.07
N GLU A 380 29.10 15.95 22.67
CA GLU A 380 30.10 15.07 22.03
C GLU A 380 29.48 14.35 20.83
N LYS A 381 30.19 14.37 19.69
CA LYS A 381 29.79 13.63 18.50
C LYS A 381 29.95 12.12 18.74
N ILE A 382 28.82 11.41 18.81
CA ILE A 382 28.75 9.96 18.95
C ILE A 382 28.56 9.21 17.62
N GLY A 383 28.07 9.89 16.57
CA GLY A 383 27.88 9.28 15.25
C GLY A 383 27.51 10.31 14.16
N THR A 384 27.04 9.84 13.00
CA THR A 384 26.59 10.68 11.87
C THR A 384 25.34 10.07 11.20
N ALA A 385 24.30 10.86 10.93
CA ALA A 385 23.14 10.45 10.12
C ALA A 385 23.33 10.87 8.66
N THR A 386 23.09 9.97 7.70
CA THR A 386 23.27 10.26 6.25
C THR A 386 22.14 11.11 5.66
N ALA A 387 20.92 10.97 6.19
CA ALA A 387 19.71 11.69 5.81
C ALA A 387 18.77 11.83 7.02
N ASP A 388 17.67 12.58 6.88
CA ASP A 388 16.68 12.78 7.93
C ASP A 388 15.86 11.51 8.22
N PHE A 389 15.65 11.18 9.50
CA PHE A 389 14.95 9.96 9.94
C PHE A 389 13.43 10.07 9.94
N LEU A 390 12.90 11.30 9.89
CA LEU A 390 11.52 11.57 9.52
C LEU A 390 11.50 12.18 8.11
N PRO A 391 10.65 11.66 7.19
CA PRO A 391 10.38 12.37 5.95
C PRO A 391 9.57 13.66 6.23
N PRO A 392 9.59 14.66 5.32
CA PRO A 392 8.80 15.86 5.46
C PRO A 392 7.30 15.55 5.42
N GLU A 393 6.50 16.28 6.20
CA GLU A 393 5.04 16.19 6.21
C GLU A 393 4.47 16.49 4.81
N GLU A 394 3.65 15.58 4.25
CA GLU A 394 2.83 15.87 3.07
C GLU A 394 1.79 16.94 3.42
N VAL A 395 1.18 16.80 4.60
CA VAL A 395 0.15 17.69 5.13
C VAL A 395 0.64 18.30 6.44
N LYS A 396 0.93 19.60 6.42
CA LYS A 396 1.51 20.32 7.56
C LYS A 396 0.66 20.15 8.82
N GLY A 397 1.26 19.60 9.89
CA GLY A 397 0.60 19.25 11.14
C GLY A 397 -0.08 17.87 11.17
N ILE A 398 0.23 16.98 10.22
CA ILE A 398 -0.09 15.54 10.30
C ILE A 398 1.23 14.75 10.15
N PRO A 399 1.87 14.32 11.26
CA PRO A 399 3.22 13.78 11.19
C PRO A 399 3.30 12.37 10.59
N GLU A 400 4.25 12.21 9.67
CA GLU A 400 4.42 11.03 8.81
C GLU A 400 4.60 9.71 9.58
N ALA A 401 5.24 9.75 10.75
CA ALA A 401 5.45 8.58 11.59
C ALA A 401 4.17 8.04 12.26
N GLN A 402 3.03 8.72 12.11
CA GLN A 402 1.70 8.19 12.44
C GLN A 402 0.85 7.89 11.18
N LEU A 403 1.45 7.92 9.99
CA LEU A 403 0.80 7.58 8.72
C LEU A 403 1.45 6.39 8.02
N ARG A 404 2.76 6.19 8.21
CA ARG A 404 3.58 5.16 7.56
C ARG A 404 4.81 4.77 8.41
N PRO A 405 5.48 3.65 8.10
CA PRO A 405 6.81 3.35 8.63
C PRO A 405 7.79 4.51 8.42
N THR A 406 8.66 4.72 9.40
CA THR A 406 9.73 5.71 9.34
C THR A 406 10.97 5.18 10.07
N ALA A 407 12.15 5.53 9.57
CA ALA A 407 13.41 5.15 10.20
C ALA A 407 13.50 5.60 11.66
N MET A 408 12.82 6.69 12.04
CA MET A 408 12.84 7.20 13.41
C MET A 408 12.29 6.21 14.45
N ILE A 409 11.10 5.66 14.21
CA ILE A 409 10.51 4.67 15.14
C ILE A 409 11.16 3.29 14.98
N SER A 410 11.60 2.94 13.77
CA SER A 410 12.35 1.71 13.53
C SER A 410 13.69 1.70 14.29
N LEU A 411 14.43 2.82 14.37
CA LEU A 411 15.67 2.91 15.16
C LEU A 411 15.44 2.55 16.64
N ILE A 412 14.38 3.09 17.25
CA ILE A 412 14.04 2.81 18.66
C ILE A 412 13.71 1.32 18.84
N ASN A 413 12.89 0.75 17.95
CA ASN A 413 12.54 -0.66 17.98
C ASN A 413 13.74 -1.60 17.65
N ASN A 414 14.65 -1.20 16.76
CA ASN A 414 15.89 -1.91 16.42
C ASN A 414 16.81 -2.01 17.64
N VAL A 415 16.96 -0.91 18.39
CA VAL A 415 17.71 -0.90 19.66
C VAL A 415 17.02 -1.79 20.69
N GLN A 416 15.70 -1.70 20.84
CA GLN A 416 14.92 -2.55 21.75
C GLN A 416 15.11 -4.05 21.48
N ARG A 417 15.03 -4.47 20.21
CA ARG A 417 15.22 -5.88 19.80
C ARG A 417 16.67 -6.33 19.96
N LYS A 418 17.64 -5.49 19.59
CA LYS A 418 19.08 -5.80 19.73
C LYS A 418 19.51 -5.96 21.18
N ALA A 419 19.07 -5.08 22.07
CA ALA A 419 19.45 -5.09 23.49
C ALA A 419 18.86 -6.29 24.27
N THR A 420 17.72 -6.83 23.82
CA THR A 420 16.98 -7.87 24.56
C THR A 420 16.93 -9.24 23.88
N GLY A 421 17.25 -9.33 22.58
CA GLY A 421 17.06 -10.54 21.78
C GLY A 421 15.60 -10.89 21.49
N ALA A 422 14.64 -9.98 21.71
CA ALA A 422 13.23 -10.22 21.46
C ALA A 422 12.89 -10.37 19.97
N GLN A 423 11.90 -11.20 19.65
CA GLN A 423 11.38 -11.34 18.29
C GLN A 423 10.74 -10.02 17.82
N LEU A 424 9.95 -9.42 18.71
CA LEU A 424 9.16 -8.21 18.48
C LEU A 424 9.66 -7.06 19.36
N ALA A 425 9.34 -5.83 18.98
CA ALA A 425 9.37 -4.69 19.90
C ALA A 425 8.17 -3.77 19.68
N ALA A 426 7.79 -3.03 20.71
CA ALA A 426 6.77 -1.99 20.63
C ALA A 426 7.25 -0.72 21.33
N SER A 427 7.01 0.43 20.71
CA SER A 427 7.38 1.75 21.24
C SER A 427 6.55 2.86 20.58
N ALA A 428 6.43 4.00 21.26
CA ALA A 428 5.76 5.20 20.76
C ALA A 428 6.77 6.34 20.56
N LEU A 429 6.42 7.31 19.71
CA LEU A 429 7.09 8.61 19.71
C LEU A 429 6.47 9.51 20.79
N PHE A 430 7.29 10.06 21.69
CA PHE A 430 6.80 10.92 22.77
C PHE A 430 6.35 12.30 22.29
N LYS A 431 7.05 12.85 21.29
CA LYS A 431 6.62 14.01 20.52
C LYS A 431 6.22 13.51 19.13
N ALA A 432 5.18 14.09 18.55
CA ALA A 432 4.78 13.72 17.19
C ALA A 432 5.83 14.15 16.13
N ASP A 433 6.68 15.14 16.46
CA ASP A 433 7.81 15.66 15.68
C ASP A 433 9.21 15.21 16.19
N SER A 434 9.27 14.13 17.00
CA SER A 434 10.53 13.51 17.45
C SER A 434 11.39 13.11 16.25
N LYS A 435 12.60 13.68 16.15
CA LYS A 435 13.39 13.70 14.91
C LYS A 435 14.88 13.47 15.15
N LEU A 436 15.53 12.91 14.13
CA LEU A 436 16.97 12.85 13.97
C LEU A 436 17.29 13.33 12.56
N ASN A 437 17.94 14.49 12.44
CA ASN A 437 18.24 15.11 11.15
C ASN A 437 19.59 14.64 10.59
N ALA A 438 19.80 14.81 9.30
CA ALA A 438 21.06 14.56 8.63
C ALA A 438 22.22 15.39 9.22
N GLY A 439 23.40 14.76 9.40
CA GLY A 439 24.60 15.41 9.93
C GLY A 439 25.16 14.73 11.18
N ASP A 440 25.91 15.49 11.98
CA ASP A 440 26.60 14.98 13.17
C ASP A 440 25.60 14.69 14.30
N ILE A 441 25.65 13.47 14.84
CA ILE A 441 24.82 13.03 15.97
C ILE A 441 25.61 13.20 17.27
N SER A 442 25.04 13.91 18.23
CA SER A 442 25.50 14.04 19.61
C SER A 442 24.51 13.41 20.58
N TYR A 443 24.90 13.19 21.85
CA TYR A 443 23.97 12.62 22.85
C TYR A 443 22.77 13.55 23.06
N SER A 444 22.92 14.88 22.91
CA SER A 444 21.81 15.83 23.00
C SER A 444 20.68 15.57 21.99
N ASN A 445 20.98 15.03 20.80
CA ASN A 445 19.96 14.65 19.82
C ASN A 445 19.06 13.51 20.33
N ILE A 446 19.55 12.67 21.23
CA ILE A 446 18.79 11.55 21.80
C ILE A 446 17.61 12.06 22.65
N PHE A 447 17.67 13.26 23.24
CA PHE A 447 16.54 13.82 23.98
C PHE A 447 15.36 14.25 23.09
N ASP A 448 15.57 14.48 21.79
CA ASP A 448 14.49 14.67 20.82
C ASP A 448 13.91 13.33 20.32
N ILE A 449 14.69 12.24 20.38
CA ILE A 449 14.27 10.87 20.04
C ILE A 449 13.51 10.21 21.21
N TYR A 450 14.12 10.19 22.40
CA TYR A 450 13.66 9.46 23.58
C TYR A 450 14.11 10.18 24.87
N LYS A 451 13.30 11.12 25.39
CA LYS A 451 13.71 11.97 26.53
C LYS A 451 13.76 11.25 27.89
N TYR A 452 13.04 10.16 28.06
CA TYR A 452 12.82 9.51 29.37
C TYR A 452 13.93 8.49 29.74
N PRO A 453 14.32 8.38 31.03
CA PRO A 453 15.31 7.41 31.52
C PRO A 453 14.76 5.98 31.64
N ASN A 454 13.81 5.56 30.79
CA ASN A 454 13.23 4.22 30.91
C ASN A 454 14.26 3.12 30.66
N THR A 455 14.19 2.05 31.45
CA THR A 455 14.88 0.78 31.19
C THR A 455 14.04 -0.07 30.24
N LEU A 456 14.65 -1.12 29.66
CA LEU A 456 13.95 -2.07 28.81
C LEU A 456 13.66 -3.38 29.53
N VAL A 457 12.56 -4.02 29.13
CA VAL A 457 12.27 -5.40 29.43
C VAL A 457 11.84 -6.17 28.18
N SER A 458 12.05 -7.48 28.20
CA SER A 458 11.49 -8.43 27.22
C SER A 458 10.64 -9.46 27.94
N VAL A 459 9.46 -9.74 27.40
CA VAL A 459 8.42 -10.55 28.04
C VAL A 459 7.76 -11.51 27.07
N ASN A 460 7.11 -12.53 27.62
CA ASN A 460 6.23 -13.42 26.86
C ASN A 460 4.86 -12.76 26.62
N ILE A 461 4.37 -12.83 25.39
CA ILE A 461 3.01 -12.45 25.00
C ILE A 461 2.41 -13.54 24.10
N THR A 462 1.14 -13.90 24.27
CA THR A 462 0.44 -14.83 23.37
C THR A 462 0.02 -14.13 22.08
N GLY A 463 -0.16 -14.85 20.98
CA GLY A 463 -0.69 -14.27 19.73
C GLY A 463 -2.06 -13.59 19.91
N GLU A 464 -2.92 -14.12 20.78
CA GLU A 464 -4.20 -13.48 21.17
C GLU A 464 -3.97 -12.14 21.89
N ASN A 465 -3.10 -12.09 22.89
CA ASN A 465 -2.82 -10.85 23.63
C ASN A 465 -2.06 -9.82 22.78
N LEU A 466 -1.18 -10.27 21.88
CA LEU A 466 -0.48 -9.43 20.91
C LEU A 466 -1.47 -8.76 19.96
N LEU A 467 -2.36 -9.53 19.34
CA LEU A 467 -3.39 -8.99 18.44
C LEU A 467 -4.32 -8.01 19.18
N LYS A 468 -4.77 -8.36 20.39
CA LYS A 468 -5.56 -7.48 21.26
C LYS A 468 -4.82 -6.17 21.61
N TYR A 469 -3.52 -6.23 21.88
CA TYR A 469 -2.69 -5.04 22.13
C TYR A 469 -2.56 -4.18 20.86
N MET A 470 -2.35 -4.78 19.69
CA MET A 470 -2.26 -4.06 18.41
C MET A 470 -3.59 -3.42 18.00
N GLU A 471 -4.72 -4.09 18.22
CA GLU A 471 -6.06 -3.50 18.03
C GLU A 471 -6.28 -2.27 18.92
N ASN A 472 -5.84 -2.31 20.19
CA ASN A 472 -5.87 -1.14 21.07
C ASN A 472 -4.98 0.02 20.55
N GLN A 473 -3.91 -0.26 19.78
CA GLN A 473 -3.13 0.79 19.10
C GLN A 473 -3.85 1.31 17.85
N ALA A 474 -4.55 0.44 17.12
CA ALA A 474 -5.33 0.83 15.94
C ALA A 474 -6.51 1.77 16.29
N ASP A 475 -6.96 1.82 17.55
CA ASP A 475 -7.93 2.81 18.04
C ASP A 475 -7.40 4.25 18.09
N TYR A 476 -6.10 4.49 17.85
CA TYR A 476 -5.53 5.82 17.63
C TYR A 476 -6.11 6.53 16.41
N TYR A 477 -6.64 5.79 15.42
CA TYR A 477 -7.22 6.35 14.19
C TYR A 477 -8.74 6.53 14.28
N ASN A 478 -9.26 7.62 13.71
CA ASN A 478 -10.69 7.75 13.43
C ASN A 478 -11.05 6.96 12.16
N THR A 479 -12.30 6.48 12.06
CA THR A 479 -12.79 5.87 10.81
C THR A 479 -13.16 6.97 9.80
N PRO A 480 -12.66 6.94 8.55
CA PRO A 480 -12.92 7.99 7.56
C PRO A 480 -14.38 8.11 7.13
N GLY A 481 -14.81 9.34 6.87
CA GLY A 481 -16.02 9.69 6.12
C GLY A 481 -15.79 9.75 4.60
N PRO A 482 -16.86 9.76 3.78
CA PRO A 482 -16.77 9.78 2.31
C PRO A 482 -16.33 11.13 1.72
N ASP A 483 -16.38 12.21 2.51
CA ASP A 483 -15.93 13.55 2.14
C ASP A 483 -14.61 13.94 2.82
N ASP A 484 -13.97 13.03 3.55
CA ASP A 484 -12.68 13.27 4.20
C ASP A 484 -11.55 13.29 3.17
N LEU A 485 -10.53 14.11 3.43
CA LEU A 485 -9.38 14.34 2.55
C LEU A 485 -8.04 14.14 3.28
N THR A 486 -8.07 13.93 4.60
CA THR A 486 -6.90 13.62 5.46
C THR A 486 -7.26 12.58 6.52
N ILE A 487 -6.26 11.81 6.97
CA ILE A 487 -6.42 10.91 8.13
C ILE A 487 -6.48 11.76 9.42
N SER A 488 -7.27 11.32 10.39
CA SER A 488 -7.39 11.96 11.70
C SER A 488 -7.35 10.96 12.86
N PHE A 489 -7.01 11.46 14.04
CA PHE A 489 -6.67 10.67 15.21
C PHE A 489 -7.66 10.86 16.37
N ASN A 490 -7.75 9.86 17.23
CA ASN A 490 -8.66 9.82 18.37
C ASN A 490 -8.24 10.84 19.45
N SER A 491 -9.06 11.85 19.69
CA SER A 491 -8.77 12.95 20.62
C SER A 491 -8.56 12.54 22.09
N ASN A 492 -8.90 11.31 22.45
CA ASN A 492 -8.69 10.74 23.79
C ASN A 492 -7.35 9.98 23.92
N ILE A 493 -6.73 9.60 22.79
CA ILE A 493 -5.45 8.88 22.79
C ILE A 493 -4.34 9.88 22.46
N ARG A 494 -3.26 9.84 23.24
CA ARG A 494 -2.11 10.74 23.18
C ARG A 494 -1.03 10.09 22.32
N VAL A 495 -0.23 10.86 21.59
CA VAL A 495 0.80 10.28 20.69
C VAL A 495 1.78 9.37 21.45
N TYR A 496 2.17 9.74 22.68
CA TYR A 496 2.99 8.93 23.58
C TYR A 496 2.31 7.68 24.15
N ASN A 497 1.07 7.38 23.77
CA ASN A 497 0.31 6.16 24.09
C ASN A 497 -0.04 5.35 22.83
N TYR A 498 0.39 5.77 21.64
CA TYR A 498 0.25 5.02 20.39
C TYR A 498 1.57 4.30 20.07
N ASP A 499 1.63 3.00 20.36
CA ASP A 499 2.80 2.16 20.08
C ASP A 499 2.76 1.58 18.66
N ILE A 500 3.92 1.58 18.00
CA ILE A 500 4.16 0.95 16.71
C ILE A 500 5.00 -0.31 16.94
N VAL A 501 4.54 -1.44 16.41
CA VAL A 501 5.14 -2.77 16.63
C VAL A 501 6.09 -3.13 15.48
N SER A 502 7.23 -3.73 15.81
CA SER A 502 8.33 -4.15 14.93
C SER A 502 8.52 -5.67 15.02
N GLY A 503 9.01 -6.30 13.95
CA GLY A 503 9.19 -7.76 13.84
C GLY A 503 7.94 -8.53 13.40
N ILE A 504 6.88 -7.81 13.02
CA ILE A 504 5.59 -8.33 12.58
C ILE A 504 5.09 -7.49 11.40
N SER A 505 4.67 -8.11 10.30
CA SER A 505 4.08 -7.40 9.15
C SER A 505 2.55 -7.40 9.25
N TYR A 506 1.90 -6.25 9.11
CA TYR A 506 0.43 -6.11 9.29
C TYR A 506 -0.14 -4.89 8.55
N LYS A 507 -1.47 -4.84 8.37
CA LYS A 507 -2.17 -3.65 7.83
C LYS A 507 -3.17 -3.12 8.86
N ILE A 508 -3.42 -1.81 8.85
CA ILE A 508 -4.43 -1.15 9.70
C ILE A 508 -5.58 -0.68 8.81
N ASP A 509 -6.69 -1.41 8.78
CA ASP A 509 -7.89 -1.02 8.04
C ASP A 509 -8.78 -0.12 8.89
N ILE A 510 -8.66 1.20 8.69
CA ILE A 510 -9.41 2.19 9.47
C ILE A 510 -10.88 2.32 9.04
N SER A 511 -11.32 1.66 7.96
CA SER A 511 -12.75 1.54 7.62
C SER A 511 -13.48 0.59 8.58
N LYS A 512 -12.76 -0.34 9.22
CA LYS A 512 -13.32 -1.34 10.13
C LYS A 512 -13.54 -0.76 11.54
N PRO A 513 -14.52 -1.32 12.29
CA PRO A 513 -14.71 -0.96 13.69
C PRO A 513 -13.47 -1.31 14.54
N SER A 514 -13.29 -0.56 15.62
CA SER A 514 -12.40 -0.86 16.75
C SER A 514 -12.45 -2.35 17.14
N GLY A 515 -11.27 -2.96 17.37
CA GLY A 515 -11.15 -4.38 17.69
C GLY A 515 -11.29 -5.34 16.50
N SER A 516 -11.19 -4.84 15.27
CA SER A 516 -11.14 -5.64 14.03
C SER A 516 -10.43 -4.91 12.88
N ARG A 517 -9.44 -4.06 13.18
CA ARG A 517 -8.69 -3.24 12.23
C ARG A 517 -7.36 -3.84 11.78
N ILE A 518 -6.78 -4.77 12.53
CA ILE A 518 -5.50 -5.40 12.21
C ILE A 518 -5.74 -6.53 11.19
N ILE A 519 -5.20 -6.35 9.98
CA ILE A 519 -5.38 -7.27 8.84
C ILE A 519 -4.05 -7.90 8.46
N ASP A 520 -4.12 -9.19 8.10
CA ASP A 520 -3.00 -10.07 7.71
C ASP A 520 -1.73 -9.98 8.59
N PRO A 521 -1.85 -10.04 9.94
CA PRO A 521 -0.69 -10.01 10.83
C PRO A 521 0.18 -11.27 10.66
N THR A 522 1.46 -11.09 10.32
CA THR A 522 2.42 -12.18 10.04
C THR A 522 3.77 -11.97 10.72
N ILE A 523 4.35 -13.05 11.27
CA ILE A 523 5.69 -13.10 11.86
C ILE A 523 6.48 -14.19 11.11
N ASP A 524 7.72 -13.89 10.71
CA ASP A 524 8.54 -14.75 9.83
C ASP A 524 7.79 -15.23 8.56
N GLY A 525 6.93 -14.38 7.99
CA GLY A 525 6.10 -14.68 6.83
C GLY A 525 4.95 -15.67 7.07
N LYS A 526 4.59 -15.95 8.32
CA LYS A 526 3.48 -16.84 8.71
C LYS A 526 2.42 -16.05 9.49
N PRO A 527 1.12 -16.33 9.31
CA PRO A 527 0.08 -15.74 10.16
C PRO A 527 0.35 -15.95 11.64
N VAL A 528 0.02 -14.96 12.48
CA VAL A 528 0.12 -15.05 13.93
C VAL A 528 -0.76 -16.21 14.45
N ASP A 529 -0.16 -17.18 15.14
CA ASP A 529 -0.91 -18.20 15.86
C ASP A 529 -1.31 -17.64 17.22
N LEU A 530 -2.62 -17.49 17.43
CA LEU A 530 -3.20 -16.95 18.65
C LEU A 530 -2.78 -17.71 19.92
N ASN A 531 -2.42 -19.00 19.78
CA ASN A 531 -2.02 -19.89 20.87
C ASN A 531 -0.50 -19.95 21.07
N ALA A 532 0.29 -19.40 20.15
CA ALA A 532 1.74 -19.35 20.27
C ALA A 532 2.17 -18.22 21.21
N THR A 533 3.33 -18.41 21.85
CA THR A 533 3.99 -17.38 22.66
C THR A 533 5.12 -16.76 21.85
N TYR A 534 5.18 -15.44 21.85
CA TYR A 534 6.22 -14.62 21.22
C TYR A 534 6.95 -13.80 22.28
N THR A 535 8.20 -13.41 22.02
CA THR A 535 8.95 -12.48 22.89
C THR A 535 8.86 -11.06 22.36
N MET A 536 8.48 -10.11 23.23
CA MET A 536 8.30 -8.69 22.86
C MET A 536 9.06 -7.78 23.82
N ALA A 537 9.86 -6.87 23.26
CA ALA A 537 10.61 -5.86 24.00
C ALA A 537 9.88 -4.51 24.06
N MET A 538 9.89 -3.90 25.24
CA MET A 538 9.28 -2.59 25.51
C MET A 538 10.00 -1.89 26.66
N ASN A 539 9.67 -0.62 26.89
CA ASN A 539 10.12 0.09 28.08
C ASN A 539 9.36 -0.36 29.35
N ASN A 540 9.97 -0.18 30.53
CA ASN A 540 9.41 -0.64 31.81
C ASN A 540 7.99 -0.11 32.08
N TYR A 541 7.74 1.17 31.79
CA TYR A 541 6.44 1.82 31.99
C TYR A 541 5.32 1.16 31.17
N ARG A 542 5.60 0.75 29.91
CA ARG A 542 4.66 -0.03 29.09
C ARG A 542 4.44 -1.42 29.65
N TYR A 543 5.49 -2.08 30.11
CA TYR A 543 5.38 -3.40 30.72
C TYR A 543 4.47 -3.41 31.94
N GLU A 544 4.66 -2.48 32.88
CA GLU A 544 3.79 -2.30 34.05
C GLU A 544 2.32 -2.14 33.64
N GLY A 545 2.07 -1.31 32.61
CA GLY A 545 0.74 -1.09 32.04
C GLY A 545 0.11 -2.31 31.37
N LEU A 546 0.89 -3.19 30.72
CA LEU A 546 0.40 -4.43 30.12
C LEU A 546 0.24 -5.56 31.17
N LEU A 547 1.09 -5.59 32.19
CA LEU A 547 1.02 -6.53 33.31
C LEU A 547 -0.25 -6.29 34.14
N ALA A 548 -0.56 -5.03 34.45
CA ALA A 548 -1.81 -4.64 35.12
C ALA A 548 -3.08 -4.99 34.32
N GLN A 549 -2.96 -5.17 33.00
CA GLN A 549 -4.05 -5.64 32.12
C GLN A 549 -4.09 -7.17 31.93
N GLY A 550 -3.12 -7.91 32.49
CA GLY A 550 -2.99 -9.36 32.31
C GLY A 550 -2.60 -9.79 30.89
N LEU A 551 -1.93 -8.91 30.13
CA LEU A 551 -1.55 -9.17 28.73
C LEU A 551 -0.18 -9.86 28.59
N VAL A 552 0.69 -9.74 29.59
CA VAL A 552 2.09 -10.24 29.60
C VAL A 552 2.41 -10.94 30.93
N THR A 553 3.55 -11.62 31.02
CA THR A 553 3.98 -12.39 32.21
C THR A 553 4.59 -11.52 33.31
N GLU A 554 4.41 -11.95 34.57
CA GLU A 554 4.89 -11.27 35.80
C GLU A 554 6.43 -11.31 35.99
N GLU A 555 7.10 -12.30 35.42
CA GLU A 555 8.57 -12.34 35.33
C GLU A 555 9.02 -11.89 33.92
N PRO A 556 9.90 -10.87 33.80
CA PRO A 556 10.62 -10.56 32.57
C PRO A 556 11.64 -11.64 32.18
N LEU A 557 11.80 -11.87 30.89
CA LEU A 557 12.86 -12.73 30.32
C LEU A 557 14.23 -12.05 30.34
N VAL A 558 14.23 -10.73 30.14
CA VAL A 558 15.38 -9.83 30.19
C VAL A 558 14.91 -8.51 30.79
N SER A 559 15.74 -7.90 31.63
CA SER A 559 15.67 -6.48 32.01
C SER A 559 17.04 -5.85 31.75
N THR A 560 17.08 -4.58 31.35
CA THR A 560 18.34 -3.83 31.19
C THR A 560 18.70 -2.97 32.40
N ASP A 561 17.81 -2.85 33.41
CA ASP A 561 18.02 -2.06 34.64
C ASP A 561 19.42 -2.30 35.27
N PRO A 562 20.23 -1.25 35.52
CA PRO A 562 19.93 0.19 35.43
C PRO A 562 20.22 0.86 34.08
N GLU A 563 20.57 0.13 33.02
CA GLU A 563 20.85 0.73 31.72
C GLU A 563 19.57 1.11 30.96
N THR A 564 19.58 2.34 30.45
CA THR A 564 18.40 3.03 29.92
C THR A 564 18.32 2.93 28.40
N LEU A 565 17.12 3.04 27.83
CA LEU A 565 16.95 3.07 26.37
C LEU A 565 17.68 4.27 25.74
N ARG A 566 17.79 5.43 26.41
CA ARG A 566 18.62 6.55 25.92
C ARG A 566 20.12 6.18 25.85
N GLY A 567 20.64 5.47 26.85
CA GLY A 567 22.01 4.92 26.85
C GLY A 567 22.22 3.88 25.75
N LEU A 568 21.28 2.94 25.60
CA LEU A 568 21.33 1.90 24.56
C LEU A 568 21.22 2.48 23.14
N ILE A 569 20.46 3.56 22.93
CA ILE A 569 20.44 4.31 21.66
C ILE A 569 21.81 4.96 21.42
N ALA A 570 22.40 5.59 22.44
CA ALA A 570 23.73 6.21 22.33
C ALA A 570 24.81 5.18 21.94
N ASP A 571 24.81 4.01 22.58
CA ASP A 571 25.79 2.96 22.31
C ASP A 571 25.53 2.26 20.96
N TYR A 572 24.28 2.13 20.52
CA TYR A 572 23.95 1.69 19.16
C TYR A 572 24.53 2.65 18.10
N ILE A 573 24.38 3.96 18.31
CA ILE A 573 24.96 5.00 17.44
C ILE A 573 26.50 4.91 17.46
N ARG A 574 27.12 4.79 18.64
CA ARG A 574 28.58 4.66 18.80
C ARG A 574 29.12 3.41 18.11
N GLU A 575 28.40 2.28 18.17
CA GLU A 575 28.81 1.02 17.53
C GLU A 575 28.72 1.10 15.99
N LYS A 576 27.63 1.67 15.44
CA LYS A 576 27.48 1.82 14.00
C LYS A 576 28.33 2.95 13.40
N GLN A 577 28.66 4.00 14.16
CA GLN A 577 29.33 5.26 13.76
C GLN A 577 28.55 6.11 12.72
N THR A 578 27.96 5.47 11.72
CA THR A 578 27.07 6.08 10.73
C THR A 578 25.72 5.37 10.78
N LEU A 579 24.62 6.13 10.87
CA LEU A 579 23.28 5.63 10.67
C LEU A 579 22.75 6.08 9.31
N ASP A 580 22.18 5.16 8.54
CA ASP A 580 21.46 5.47 7.31
C ASP A 580 19.98 5.10 7.49
N PRO A 581 19.03 6.03 7.29
CA PRO A 581 17.61 5.73 7.51
C PRO A 581 17.08 4.65 6.54
N ALA A 582 17.72 4.43 5.38
CA ALA A 582 17.36 3.34 4.48
C ALA A 582 17.88 1.95 4.94
N GLU A 583 18.80 1.90 5.89
CA GLU A 583 19.21 0.65 6.57
C GLU A 583 18.50 0.44 7.92
N GLU A 584 17.94 1.50 8.52
CA GLU A 584 17.22 1.42 9.81
C GLU A 584 15.71 1.16 9.67
N ILE A 585 15.08 1.58 8.57
CA ILE A 585 13.62 1.47 8.40
C ILE A 585 13.15 0.02 8.25
N GLU A 586 12.10 -0.34 8.99
CA GLU A 586 11.37 -1.60 8.84
C GLU A 586 10.03 -1.28 8.14
N GLU A 587 9.89 -1.62 6.86
CA GLU A 587 8.64 -1.40 6.09
C GLU A 587 7.58 -2.48 6.40
N ASN A 588 7.17 -2.57 7.67
CA ASN A 588 6.33 -3.66 8.16
C ASN A 588 4.84 -3.34 8.29
N TRP A 589 4.39 -2.10 8.09
CA TRP A 589 2.97 -1.77 8.19
C TRP A 589 2.48 -0.71 7.20
N GLU A 590 1.19 -0.72 6.93
CA GLU A 590 0.49 0.30 6.14
C GLU A 590 -0.91 0.56 6.69
N ILE A 591 -1.47 1.74 6.40
CA ILE A 591 -2.88 2.06 6.66
C ILE A 591 -3.68 1.83 5.37
N ILE A 592 -4.84 1.18 5.50
CA ILE A 592 -5.81 0.97 4.41
C ILE A 592 -7.22 1.37 4.90
N GLY A 593 -8.23 1.30 4.04
CA GLY A 593 -9.61 1.62 4.43
C GLY A 593 -9.97 3.13 4.38
N TYR A 594 -9.20 3.92 3.64
CA TYR A 594 -9.58 5.26 3.20
C TYR A 594 -9.61 5.31 1.66
N GLN A 595 -10.46 6.17 1.10
CA GLN A 595 -10.45 6.51 -0.33
C GLN A 595 -10.60 8.02 -0.46
N PHE A 596 -9.47 8.71 -0.61
CA PHE A 596 -9.46 10.15 -0.82
C PHE A 596 -9.65 10.46 -2.30
N ASP A 597 -10.67 11.27 -2.62
CA ASP A 597 -10.82 11.91 -3.92
C ASP A 597 -9.55 12.72 -4.21
N LYS A 598 -8.74 12.26 -5.17
CA LYS A 598 -7.39 12.78 -5.36
C LYS A 598 -7.36 14.29 -5.62
N LYS A 599 -8.33 14.82 -6.36
CA LYS A 599 -8.34 16.24 -6.76
C LYS A 599 -8.70 17.14 -5.60
N TRP A 600 -9.68 16.71 -4.79
CA TRP A 600 -10.03 17.41 -3.57
C TRP A 600 -8.90 17.28 -2.53
N ARG A 601 -8.21 16.13 -2.44
CA ARG A 601 -7.03 15.97 -1.58
C ARG A 601 -5.88 16.87 -2.02
N ASP A 602 -5.44 16.80 -3.28
CA ASP A 602 -4.34 17.63 -3.81
C ASP A 602 -4.58 19.12 -3.49
N LEU A 603 -5.82 19.59 -3.67
CA LEU A 603 -6.25 20.94 -3.32
C LEU A 603 -6.25 21.19 -1.80
N ALA A 604 -6.80 20.28 -0.99
CA ALA A 604 -6.81 20.43 0.47
C ALA A 604 -5.40 20.46 1.07
N VAL A 605 -4.51 19.60 0.59
CA VAL A 605 -3.08 19.56 0.98
C VAL A 605 -2.40 20.88 0.61
N GLN A 606 -2.63 21.40 -0.59
CA GLN A 606 -2.11 22.72 -0.98
C GLN A 606 -2.65 23.82 -0.04
N LEU A 607 -3.96 23.85 0.22
CA LEU A 607 -4.59 24.86 1.08
C LEU A 607 -4.13 24.80 2.55
N VAL A 608 -3.84 23.60 3.08
CA VAL A 608 -3.24 23.46 4.42
C VAL A 608 -1.80 23.98 4.43
N ASN A 609 -0.99 23.62 3.43
CA ASN A 609 0.40 24.01 3.36
C ASN A 609 0.60 25.50 3.05
N ASP A 610 -0.29 26.11 2.26
CA ASP A 610 -0.40 27.56 2.03
C ASP A 610 -0.94 28.32 3.27
N GLY A 611 -1.46 27.62 4.28
CA GLY A 611 -2.01 28.22 5.51
C GLY A 611 -3.39 28.86 5.34
N ILE A 612 -4.18 28.39 4.39
CA ILE A 612 -5.59 28.78 4.17
C ILE A 612 -6.53 27.86 4.95
N LEU A 613 -6.18 26.58 5.04
CA LEU A 613 -6.78 25.58 5.94
C LEU A 613 -5.75 25.21 7.03
N HIS A 614 -6.22 24.63 8.14
CA HIS A 614 -5.39 24.23 9.27
C HIS A 614 -5.87 22.88 9.82
N THR A 615 -4.94 22.05 10.28
CA THR A 615 -5.24 20.85 11.08
C THR A 615 -5.77 21.27 12.47
N GLU A 616 -6.54 20.39 13.10
CA GLU A 616 -7.12 20.65 14.43
C GLU A 616 -6.48 19.71 15.46
N PRO A 617 -5.56 20.17 16.33
CA PRO A 617 -4.99 19.34 17.39
C PRO A 617 -5.97 19.14 18.56
N ALA A 618 -5.73 18.14 19.40
CA ALA A 618 -6.42 18.00 20.67
C ALA A 618 -6.25 19.24 21.56
N ALA A 619 -7.20 19.48 22.47
CA ALA A 619 -7.25 20.69 23.31
C ALA A 619 -6.04 20.87 24.27
N ASP A 620 -5.22 19.85 24.47
CA ASP A 620 -3.95 19.89 25.22
C ASP A 620 -2.69 19.82 24.34
N GLY A 621 -2.85 19.86 23.01
CA GLY A 621 -1.77 19.82 22.01
C GLY A 621 -1.10 18.45 21.81
N ARG A 622 -1.52 17.40 22.52
CA ARG A 622 -0.79 16.11 22.59
C ARG A 622 -1.25 15.05 21.56
N THR A 623 -2.10 15.44 20.62
CA THR A 623 -2.57 14.64 19.48
C THR A 623 -2.76 15.62 18.30
N PRO A 624 -2.04 15.47 17.16
CA PRO A 624 -1.81 16.60 16.24
C PRO A 624 -2.95 16.93 15.27
N ASN A 625 -3.75 15.95 14.84
CA ASN A 625 -4.90 16.19 13.96
C ASN A 625 -6.10 15.30 14.34
N VAL A 626 -7.04 15.82 15.12
CA VAL A 626 -8.19 15.07 15.65
C VAL A 626 -9.47 15.17 14.80
N LYS A 627 -9.49 16.03 13.78
CA LYS A 627 -10.57 16.17 12.79
C LYS A 627 -9.99 16.02 11.38
N PRO A 628 -10.67 15.35 10.44
CA PRO A 628 -10.26 15.36 9.03
C PRO A 628 -10.55 16.73 8.39
N ILE A 629 -9.74 17.10 7.40
CA ILE A 629 -10.11 18.13 6.43
C ILE A 629 -11.10 17.51 5.47
N THR A 630 -12.24 18.15 5.22
CA THR A 630 -13.30 17.63 4.36
C THR A 630 -13.50 18.46 3.07
N LYS A 631 -14.24 17.90 2.10
CA LYS A 631 -14.73 18.66 0.93
C LYS A 631 -15.61 19.85 1.33
N GLU A 632 -16.26 19.83 2.49
CA GLU A 632 -17.01 20.98 3.01
C GLU A 632 -16.07 22.08 3.53
N ASP A 633 -15.00 21.73 4.26
CA ASP A 633 -14.01 22.71 4.73
C ASP A 633 -13.33 23.43 3.56
N VAL A 634 -12.99 22.72 2.49
CA VAL A 634 -12.43 23.28 1.24
C VAL A 634 -13.40 24.25 0.55
N ARG A 635 -14.70 23.88 0.44
CA ARG A 635 -15.75 24.78 -0.08
C ARG A 635 -15.96 26.01 0.80
N ASN A 636 -15.94 25.85 2.12
CA ASN A 636 -16.10 26.93 3.09
C ASN A 636 -14.93 27.94 3.04
N ALA A 637 -13.73 27.51 2.63
CA ALA A 637 -12.62 28.41 2.30
C ALA A 637 -12.77 29.14 0.95
N GLY A 638 -13.77 28.76 0.12
CA GLY A 638 -14.05 29.36 -1.19
C GLY A 638 -13.36 28.68 -2.38
N TYR A 639 -12.90 27.43 -2.22
CA TYR A 639 -12.17 26.68 -3.24
C TYR A 639 -12.93 25.42 -3.67
N GLU A 640 -12.75 25.01 -4.93
CA GLU A 640 -13.19 23.73 -5.50
C GLU A 640 -12.20 23.31 -6.60
N PRO A 641 -12.00 22.01 -6.86
CA PRO A 641 -11.20 21.54 -7.99
C PRO A 641 -11.73 22.06 -9.33
N THR A 642 -10.82 22.38 -10.24
CA THR A 642 -11.14 22.91 -11.57
C THR A 642 -11.10 21.85 -12.67
N SER A 643 -10.60 20.65 -12.38
CA SER A 643 -10.34 19.61 -13.37
C SER A 643 -11.32 18.43 -13.31
N ILE A 644 -11.77 17.98 -14.47
CA ILE A 644 -12.50 16.71 -14.67
C ILE A 644 -11.55 15.66 -15.26
N THR A 645 -11.85 14.38 -15.03
CA THR A 645 -11.08 13.24 -15.57
C THR A 645 -12.03 12.28 -16.27
N ILE A 646 -11.77 12.03 -17.56
CA ILE A 646 -12.56 11.11 -18.38
C ILE A 646 -11.72 9.86 -18.60
N MET A 647 -12.18 8.71 -18.10
CA MET A 647 -11.61 7.40 -18.43
C MET A 647 -12.28 6.85 -19.69
N HIS A 648 -11.54 6.18 -20.56
CA HIS A 648 -12.12 5.56 -21.73
C HIS A 648 -11.43 4.27 -22.21
N THR A 649 -12.20 3.50 -23.00
CA THR A 649 -11.80 2.27 -23.69
C THR A 649 -12.38 2.28 -25.11
N ASN A 650 -11.79 1.50 -26.02
CA ASN A 650 -12.28 1.28 -27.38
C ASN A 650 -11.78 -0.08 -27.90
N ASP A 651 -12.47 -0.63 -28.90
CA ASP A 651 -12.09 -1.85 -29.64
C ASP A 651 -11.77 -3.04 -28.70
N VAL A 652 -12.57 -3.20 -27.64
CA VAL A 652 -12.41 -4.23 -26.60
C VAL A 652 -12.57 -5.64 -27.17
N HIS A 653 -13.42 -5.79 -28.18
CA HIS A 653 -13.62 -7.02 -28.94
C HIS A 653 -13.83 -8.29 -28.08
N GLY A 654 -14.79 -8.26 -27.14
CA GLY A 654 -15.18 -9.42 -26.35
C GLY A 654 -14.21 -9.89 -25.26
N ARG A 655 -13.19 -9.09 -24.89
CA ARG A 655 -12.18 -9.44 -23.86
C ARG A 655 -12.67 -9.28 -22.42
N LEU A 656 -13.52 -10.23 -22.02
CA LEU A 656 -14.00 -10.40 -20.64
C LEU A 656 -12.84 -10.70 -19.67
N GLU A 657 -12.04 -11.72 -19.98
CA GLU A 657 -10.90 -12.17 -19.19
C GLU A 657 -9.61 -11.43 -19.54
N GLY A 658 -8.77 -11.21 -18.53
CA GLY A 658 -7.38 -10.75 -18.70
C GLY A 658 -6.41 -11.92 -18.80
N ASN A 659 -5.26 -11.72 -19.45
CA ASN A 659 -4.28 -12.79 -19.68
C ASN A 659 -3.03 -12.71 -18.78
N GLY A 660 -2.90 -11.66 -17.96
CA GLY A 660 -1.75 -11.45 -17.08
C GLY A 660 -0.50 -10.92 -17.79
N SER A 661 -0.59 -10.54 -19.06
CA SER A 661 0.48 -9.87 -19.80
C SER A 661 0.00 -8.56 -20.44
N ASP A 662 -0.73 -8.67 -21.54
CA ASP A 662 -1.04 -7.59 -22.48
C ASP A 662 -2.54 -7.27 -22.58
N VAL A 663 -3.41 -8.12 -22.02
CA VAL A 663 -4.87 -7.88 -21.93
C VAL A 663 -5.30 -7.76 -20.47
N LEU A 664 -5.86 -6.60 -20.11
CA LEU A 664 -6.23 -6.26 -18.72
C LEU A 664 -7.40 -7.10 -18.16
N GLY A 665 -8.44 -7.30 -18.98
CA GLY A 665 -9.72 -7.89 -18.57
C GLY A 665 -10.62 -6.95 -17.76
N MET A 666 -11.93 -7.15 -17.85
CA MET A 666 -12.92 -6.22 -17.29
C MET A 666 -12.88 -6.14 -15.76
N ALA A 667 -12.47 -7.22 -15.08
CA ALA A 667 -12.40 -7.24 -13.61
C ALA A 667 -11.27 -6.37 -13.03
N ARG A 668 -10.12 -6.25 -13.71
CA ARG A 668 -9.06 -5.29 -13.32
C ARG A 668 -9.39 -3.88 -13.76
N LEU A 669 -10.02 -3.72 -14.93
CA LEU A 669 -10.51 -2.42 -15.41
C LEU A 669 -11.43 -1.74 -14.38
N LYS A 670 -12.36 -2.52 -13.78
CA LYS A 670 -13.20 -2.04 -12.68
C LYS A 670 -12.39 -1.61 -11.46
N SER A 671 -11.44 -2.42 -10.98
CA SER A 671 -10.58 -2.02 -9.86
C SER A 671 -9.77 -0.76 -10.14
N TYR A 672 -9.28 -0.59 -11.37
CA TYR A 672 -8.55 0.61 -11.78
C TYR A 672 -9.46 1.84 -11.85
N LYS A 673 -10.67 1.69 -12.38
CA LYS A 673 -11.71 2.73 -12.34
C LYS A 673 -12.09 3.14 -10.92
N ASP A 674 -12.25 2.18 -10.01
CA ASP A 674 -12.58 2.44 -8.60
C ASP A 674 -11.40 3.10 -7.83
N LEU A 675 -10.15 2.87 -8.25
CA LEU A 675 -8.95 3.54 -7.75
C LEU A 675 -8.82 4.98 -8.26
N ILE A 676 -9.12 5.23 -9.55
CA ILE A 676 -8.97 6.55 -10.19
C ILE A 676 -10.18 7.47 -9.91
N GLN A 677 -11.37 6.90 -9.66
CA GLN A 677 -12.64 7.62 -9.48
C GLN A 677 -12.92 8.68 -10.57
N PRO A 678 -12.91 8.30 -11.86
CA PRO A 678 -13.11 9.25 -12.97
C PRO A 678 -14.53 9.84 -12.98
N ASP A 679 -14.63 11.11 -13.39
CA ASP A 679 -15.91 11.83 -13.50
C ASP A 679 -16.81 11.20 -14.56
N LEU A 680 -16.24 10.68 -15.64
CA LEU A 680 -16.92 9.90 -16.68
C LEU A 680 -16.10 8.67 -17.07
N MET A 681 -16.77 7.55 -17.34
CA MET A 681 -16.19 6.39 -18.01
C MET A 681 -16.95 6.12 -19.32
N ILE A 682 -16.25 6.17 -20.46
CA ILE A 682 -16.87 6.13 -21.80
C ILE A 682 -16.24 5.00 -22.62
N ASP A 683 -17.06 4.22 -23.35
CA ASP A 683 -16.53 3.35 -24.43
C ASP A 683 -16.81 3.96 -25.81
N VAL A 684 -15.92 3.70 -26.78
CA VAL A 684 -16.02 4.27 -28.14
C VAL A 684 -16.56 3.27 -29.18
N GLY A 685 -16.61 1.96 -28.89
CA GLY A 685 -17.22 0.97 -29.80
C GLY A 685 -16.39 -0.29 -30.03
N ASP A 686 -16.96 -1.20 -30.83
CA ASP A 686 -16.46 -2.55 -31.15
C ASP A 686 -16.17 -3.38 -29.88
N VAL A 687 -17.18 -3.49 -29.02
CA VAL A 687 -17.06 -4.13 -27.69
C VAL A 687 -17.57 -5.56 -27.68
N PHE A 688 -18.67 -5.84 -28.39
CA PHE A 688 -19.48 -7.03 -28.14
C PHE A 688 -19.00 -8.33 -28.82
N GLN A 689 -18.25 -8.24 -29.92
CA GLN A 689 -17.76 -9.39 -30.68
C GLN A 689 -16.23 -9.44 -30.74
N GLY A 690 -15.64 -10.64 -30.79
CA GLY A 690 -14.24 -10.83 -31.19
C GLY A 690 -13.58 -12.08 -30.63
N LEU A 691 -14.14 -12.63 -29.55
CA LEU A 691 -13.72 -13.90 -28.95
C LEU A 691 -14.94 -14.83 -28.81
N PRO A 692 -14.78 -16.16 -28.99
CA PRO A 692 -15.88 -17.12 -28.90
C PRO A 692 -16.76 -17.02 -27.65
N ILE A 693 -16.15 -16.73 -26.49
CA ILE A 693 -16.86 -16.52 -25.21
C ILE A 693 -17.90 -15.38 -25.28
N SER A 694 -17.59 -14.30 -26.01
CA SER A 694 -18.52 -13.17 -26.22
C SER A 694 -19.45 -13.42 -27.41
N ASN A 695 -18.94 -14.04 -28.48
CA ASN A 695 -19.73 -14.31 -29.69
C ASN A 695 -20.86 -15.33 -29.44
N PHE A 696 -20.65 -16.32 -28.55
CA PHE A 696 -21.65 -17.31 -28.16
C PHE A 696 -22.94 -16.67 -27.61
N SER A 697 -22.82 -15.76 -26.63
CA SER A 697 -23.97 -15.02 -26.09
C SER A 697 -24.30 -13.75 -26.86
N LYS A 698 -23.73 -13.59 -28.07
CA LYS A 698 -23.86 -12.40 -28.92
C LYS A 698 -23.61 -11.09 -28.16
N GLY A 699 -22.56 -11.05 -27.35
CA GLY A 699 -22.20 -9.89 -26.52
C GLY A 699 -23.05 -9.65 -25.29
N MET A 700 -24.14 -10.40 -25.05
CA MET A 700 -25.07 -10.12 -23.94
C MET A 700 -24.43 -10.30 -22.56
N ASP A 701 -23.44 -11.18 -22.40
CA ASP A 701 -22.68 -11.28 -21.15
C ASP A 701 -21.67 -10.13 -20.98
N MET A 702 -21.13 -9.60 -22.09
CA MET A 702 -20.31 -8.38 -22.06
C MET A 702 -21.17 -7.17 -21.65
N ALA A 703 -22.42 -7.06 -22.12
CA ALA A 703 -23.35 -6.03 -21.66
C ALA A 703 -23.60 -6.07 -20.14
N LYS A 704 -23.81 -7.28 -19.55
CA LYS A 704 -23.88 -7.46 -18.08
C LYS A 704 -22.62 -6.94 -17.38
N VAL A 705 -21.44 -7.28 -17.93
CA VAL A 705 -20.14 -6.92 -17.35
C VAL A 705 -19.89 -5.41 -17.46
N MET A 706 -20.22 -4.75 -18.57
CA MET A 706 -20.13 -3.29 -18.71
C MET A 706 -21.04 -2.57 -17.71
N ASN A 707 -22.24 -3.09 -17.43
CA ASN A 707 -23.16 -2.52 -16.44
C ASN A 707 -22.58 -2.53 -15.02
N GLU A 708 -21.81 -3.55 -14.64
CA GLU A 708 -21.16 -3.68 -13.32
C GLU A 708 -19.81 -2.91 -13.25
N VAL A 709 -19.09 -2.82 -14.37
CA VAL A 709 -17.97 -1.86 -14.52
C VAL A 709 -18.50 -0.42 -14.33
N GLY A 710 -19.70 -0.14 -14.87
CA GLY A 710 -20.47 1.08 -14.67
C GLY A 710 -20.05 2.22 -15.59
N TYR A 711 -20.09 2.01 -16.91
CA TYR A 711 -19.89 3.08 -17.89
C TYR A 711 -21.00 4.14 -17.80
N ASP A 712 -20.69 5.37 -18.20
CA ASP A 712 -21.62 6.50 -18.23
C ASP A 712 -22.29 6.66 -19.62
N ALA A 713 -21.63 6.21 -20.70
CA ALA A 713 -22.17 6.10 -22.06
C ALA A 713 -21.23 5.25 -22.96
N MET A 714 -21.72 4.80 -24.11
CA MET A 714 -20.85 4.32 -25.21
C MET A 714 -21.28 4.83 -26.59
N ALA A 715 -20.37 4.85 -27.55
CA ALA A 715 -20.70 4.99 -28.97
C ALA A 715 -20.95 3.63 -29.64
N VAL A 716 -21.54 3.67 -30.84
CA VAL A 716 -21.76 2.50 -31.71
C VAL A 716 -20.61 2.40 -32.71
N GLY A 717 -19.85 1.31 -32.67
CA GLY A 717 -18.88 0.93 -33.69
C GLY A 717 -19.53 0.16 -34.85
N ASN A 718 -18.70 -0.37 -35.76
CA ASN A 718 -19.19 -1.13 -36.90
C ASN A 718 -19.50 -2.60 -36.54
N HIS A 719 -18.81 -3.15 -35.55
CA HIS A 719 -18.94 -4.55 -35.14
C HIS A 719 -20.08 -4.78 -34.12
N GLU A 720 -20.67 -3.71 -33.56
CA GLU A 720 -21.97 -3.78 -32.87
C GLU A 720 -23.07 -4.40 -33.75
N PHE A 721 -22.95 -4.31 -35.08
CA PHE A 721 -23.92 -4.85 -36.05
C PHE A 721 -23.62 -6.28 -36.52
N ASP A 722 -22.55 -6.94 -36.07
CA ASP A 722 -22.12 -8.24 -36.61
C ASP A 722 -23.12 -9.39 -36.36
N PHE A 723 -23.97 -9.27 -35.33
CA PHE A 723 -25.05 -10.23 -35.06
C PHE A 723 -26.42 -9.79 -35.60
N GLY A 724 -26.46 -8.69 -36.38
CA GLY A 724 -27.67 -8.11 -36.98
C GLY A 724 -28.13 -6.82 -36.29
N PHE A 725 -28.76 -5.91 -37.06
CA PHE A 725 -29.32 -4.66 -36.54
C PHE A 725 -30.27 -4.85 -35.35
N ASP A 726 -31.08 -5.92 -35.34
CA ASP A 726 -32.01 -6.18 -34.25
C ASP A 726 -31.27 -6.50 -32.94
N THR A 727 -30.15 -7.25 -32.99
CA THR A 727 -29.28 -7.48 -31.82
C THR A 727 -28.53 -6.21 -31.39
N ALA A 728 -28.18 -5.32 -32.34
CA ALA A 728 -27.65 -4.00 -32.01
C ALA A 728 -28.70 -3.10 -31.31
N MET A 729 -30.00 -3.36 -31.49
CA MET A 729 -31.08 -2.75 -30.71
C MET A 729 -31.27 -3.44 -29.35
N ASP A 730 -31.14 -4.78 -29.26
CA ASP A 730 -31.22 -5.51 -27.99
C ASP A 730 -30.21 -4.99 -26.95
N TYR A 731 -29.01 -4.57 -27.38
CA TYR A 731 -28.03 -3.92 -26.50
C TYR A 731 -28.56 -2.64 -25.85
N LYS A 732 -29.40 -1.84 -26.53
CA LYS A 732 -29.97 -0.59 -26.00
C LYS A 732 -30.91 -0.84 -24.81
N ASP A 733 -31.55 -2.00 -24.76
CA ASP A 733 -32.40 -2.44 -23.65
C ASP A 733 -31.62 -3.25 -22.59
N ALA A 734 -30.44 -3.78 -22.93
CA ALA A 734 -29.58 -4.56 -22.02
C ALA A 734 -28.62 -3.70 -21.17
N LEU A 735 -28.19 -2.55 -21.69
CA LEU A 735 -27.28 -1.63 -21.00
C LEU A 735 -28.03 -0.70 -20.03
N ASN A 736 -27.43 -0.41 -18.87
CA ASN A 736 -27.96 0.58 -17.92
C ASN A 736 -27.49 2.02 -18.21
N PHE A 737 -26.67 2.20 -19.25
CA PHE A 737 -26.15 3.47 -19.77
C PHE A 737 -26.43 3.58 -21.28
N PRO A 738 -26.51 4.80 -21.86
CA PRO A 738 -26.91 4.98 -23.25
C PRO A 738 -25.82 4.59 -24.26
N ILE A 739 -26.24 3.88 -25.30
CA ILE A 739 -25.50 3.60 -26.53
C ILE A 739 -25.90 4.60 -27.63
N LEU A 740 -24.93 5.27 -28.25
CA LEU A 740 -25.11 6.53 -28.97
C LEU A 740 -24.58 6.50 -30.42
N SER A 741 -25.32 7.12 -31.34
CA SER A 741 -24.85 7.42 -32.71
C SER A 741 -25.68 8.53 -33.34
N ASN A 742 -25.04 9.65 -33.72
CA ASN A 742 -25.69 10.81 -34.32
C ASN A 742 -25.87 10.73 -35.84
N ASN A 743 -25.18 9.79 -36.50
CA ASN A 743 -25.14 9.67 -37.96
C ASN A 743 -25.64 8.31 -38.50
N THR A 744 -26.09 7.38 -37.64
CA THR A 744 -26.69 6.10 -38.06
C THR A 744 -28.20 6.19 -38.20
N PHE A 745 -28.71 5.99 -39.43
CA PHE A 745 -30.14 6.06 -39.73
C PHE A 745 -30.68 4.71 -40.22
N LYS A 746 -31.83 4.28 -39.69
CA LYS A 746 -32.65 3.17 -40.18
C LYS A 746 -33.86 3.74 -40.92
N ASP A 747 -34.04 3.38 -42.19
CA ASP A 747 -35.16 3.80 -43.04
C ASP A 747 -35.41 5.34 -43.03
N GLY A 748 -34.33 6.12 -42.95
CA GLY A 748 -34.36 7.59 -42.92
C GLY A 748 -34.68 8.23 -41.57
N LYS A 749 -34.69 7.46 -40.47
CA LYS A 749 -34.79 7.95 -39.08
C LYS A 749 -33.53 7.56 -38.31
N LEU A 750 -33.10 8.39 -37.35
CA LEU A 750 -31.97 8.04 -36.51
C LEU A 750 -32.27 6.76 -35.69
N ALA A 751 -31.31 5.83 -35.63
CA ALA A 751 -31.49 4.52 -35.00
C ALA A 751 -31.19 4.54 -33.49
N PHE A 752 -30.16 5.29 -33.09
CA PHE A 752 -29.73 5.47 -31.70
C PHE A 752 -30.06 6.90 -31.23
N GLU A 753 -29.80 7.22 -29.96
CA GLU A 753 -29.83 8.61 -29.53
C GLU A 753 -28.55 9.32 -30.04
N PRO A 754 -28.61 10.59 -30.49
CA PRO A 754 -27.44 11.27 -31.04
C PRO A 754 -26.46 11.69 -29.94
N TYR A 755 -26.98 11.98 -28.75
CA TYR A 755 -26.23 12.42 -27.59
C TYR A 755 -27.01 12.13 -26.30
N THR A 756 -26.31 12.16 -25.17
CA THR A 756 -26.91 12.25 -23.83
C THR A 756 -26.37 13.48 -23.08
N ILE A 757 -27.05 13.89 -22.01
CA ILE A 757 -26.60 14.93 -21.09
C ILE A 757 -26.59 14.34 -19.67
N ILE A 758 -25.42 14.31 -19.05
CA ILE A 758 -25.16 13.64 -17.78
C ILE A 758 -24.87 14.70 -16.71
N GLU A 759 -25.61 14.67 -15.61
CA GLU A 759 -25.46 15.58 -14.46
C GLU A 759 -24.87 14.78 -13.29
N LYS A 760 -23.58 14.98 -13.01
CA LYS A 760 -22.76 14.13 -12.11
C LYS A 760 -21.63 14.97 -11.50
N ASN A 761 -21.27 14.72 -10.23
CA ASN A 761 -20.27 15.49 -9.48
C ASN A 761 -20.50 17.03 -9.51
N GLU A 762 -21.77 17.45 -9.51
CA GLU A 762 -22.20 18.86 -9.62
C GLU A 762 -21.77 19.55 -10.94
N LYS A 763 -21.39 18.79 -11.97
CA LYS A 763 -21.09 19.25 -13.33
C LYS A 763 -22.08 18.66 -14.34
N THR A 764 -22.19 19.32 -15.49
CA THR A 764 -23.06 18.91 -16.60
C THR A 764 -22.24 18.58 -17.85
N TYR A 765 -22.29 17.33 -18.27
CA TYR A 765 -21.56 16.80 -19.42
C TYR A 765 -22.50 16.55 -20.59
N ALA A 766 -22.06 16.80 -21.83
CA ALA A 766 -22.74 16.34 -23.03
C ALA A 766 -21.88 15.27 -23.72
N VAL A 767 -22.41 14.06 -23.89
CA VAL A 767 -21.71 12.98 -24.62
C VAL A 767 -22.41 12.74 -25.96
N ILE A 768 -21.67 12.84 -27.06
CA ILE A 768 -22.16 12.68 -28.44
C ILE A 768 -21.54 11.41 -29.02
N GLY A 769 -22.35 10.51 -29.58
CA GLY A 769 -21.89 9.30 -30.26
C GLY A 769 -21.77 9.49 -31.77
N VAL A 770 -20.77 8.89 -32.41
CA VAL A 770 -20.56 8.93 -33.88
C VAL A 770 -20.07 7.57 -34.37
N THR A 771 -20.50 7.13 -35.55
CA THR A 771 -20.16 5.81 -36.11
C THR A 771 -19.49 5.96 -37.48
N THR A 772 -18.44 5.19 -37.78
CA THR A 772 -17.78 5.24 -39.10
C THR A 772 -18.76 4.91 -40.23
N PRO A 773 -18.85 5.74 -41.29
CA PRO A 773 -19.64 5.39 -42.48
C PRO A 773 -19.10 4.15 -43.22
N GLU A 774 -17.87 3.72 -42.95
CA GLU A 774 -17.33 2.44 -43.45
C GLU A 774 -18.10 1.22 -42.93
N THR A 775 -18.91 1.34 -41.88
CA THR A 775 -19.87 0.29 -41.46
C THR A 775 -20.70 -0.24 -42.64
N ALA A 776 -21.01 0.60 -43.63
CA ALA A 776 -21.73 0.20 -44.85
C ALA A 776 -21.00 -0.83 -45.75
N THR A 777 -19.71 -1.04 -45.54
CA THR A 777 -18.86 -1.99 -46.29
C THR A 777 -18.04 -2.94 -45.41
N LYS A 778 -17.78 -2.58 -44.14
CA LYS A 778 -17.08 -3.41 -43.14
C LYS A 778 -18.00 -4.46 -42.51
N THR A 779 -19.30 -4.17 -42.36
CA THR A 779 -20.31 -5.09 -41.82
C THR A 779 -21.04 -5.84 -42.93
N HIS A 780 -21.43 -7.10 -42.67
CA HIS A 780 -22.14 -7.92 -43.66
C HIS A 780 -23.50 -7.29 -44.08
N PRO A 781 -23.80 -7.13 -45.40
CA PRO A 781 -24.96 -6.35 -45.86
C PRO A 781 -26.33 -6.81 -45.34
N ASN A 782 -26.54 -8.11 -45.09
CA ASN A 782 -27.82 -8.60 -44.53
C ASN A 782 -28.09 -8.08 -43.11
N ASN A 783 -27.05 -7.73 -42.35
CA ASN A 783 -27.18 -7.25 -40.98
C ASN A 783 -27.65 -5.80 -40.92
N ILE A 784 -27.34 -5.01 -41.97
CA ILE A 784 -27.53 -3.56 -42.04
C ILE A 784 -28.56 -3.16 -43.13
N VAL A 785 -29.47 -4.06 -43.51
CA VAL A 785 -30.53 -3.78 -44.50
C VAL A 785 -31.37 -2.57 -44.06
N GLY A 786 -31.44 -1.55 -44.92
CA GLY A 786 -32.15 -0.29 -44.64
C GLY A 786 -31.44 0.65 -43.67
N VAL A 787 -30.20 0.34 -43.26
CA VAL A 787 -29.34 1.23 -42.47
C VAL A 787 -28.45 2.06 -43.41
N THR A 788 -28.26 3.33 -43.08
CA THR A 788 -27.42 4.28 -43.81
C THR A 788 -26.67 5.18 -42.84
N PHE A 789 -25.40 5.46 -43.13
CA PHE A 789 -24.52 6.27 -42.29
C PHE A 789 -24.26 7.62 -42.96
N ALA A 790 -24.45 8.72 -42.23
CA ALA A 790 -24.27 10.08 -42.72
C ALA A 790 -22.88 10.65 -42.39
N ASP A 791 -22.58 11.83 -42.93
CA ASP A 791 -21.32 12.54 -42.68
C ASP A 791 -21.10 12.79 -41.18
N PRO A 792 -20.00 12.26 -40.58
CA PRO A 792 -19.78 12.32 -39.14
C PRO A 792 -19.44 13.74 -38.65
N ILE A 793 -18.93 14.62 -39.52
CA ILE A 793 -18.50 15.97 -39.17
C ILE A 793 -19.70 16.92 -39.09
N GLU A 794 -20.57 16.92 -40.10
CA GLU A 794 -21.73 17.81 -40.14
C GLU A 794 -22.83 17.37 -39.16
N GLU A 795 -23.04 16.06 -38.96
CA GLU A 795 -23.98 15.57 -37.94
C GLU A 795 -23.48 15.82 -36.50
N THR A 796 -22.17 15.72 -36.23
CA THR A 796 -21.62 16.09 -34.91
C THR A 796 -21.71 17.60 -34.66
N LYS A 797 -21.46 18.45 -35.66
CA LYS A 797 -21.71 19.90 -35.55
C LYS A 797 -23.19 20.21 -35.30
N LYS A 798 -24.10 19.47 -35.94
CA LYS A 798 -25.55 19.61 -35.74
C LYS A 798 -25.95 19.24 -34.30
N ALA A 799 -25.53 18.08 -33.80
CA ALA A 799 -25.76 17.67 -32.41
C ALA A 799 -25.26 18.71 -31.39
N ILE A 800 -24.04 19.23 -31.54
CA ILE A 800 -23.50 20.28 -30.66
C ILE A 800 -24.34 21.57 -30.73
N ASN A 801 -24.81 21.98 -31.91
CA ASN A 801 -25.68 23.15 -32.04
C ASN A 801 -27.09 22.92 -31.45
N GLU A 802 -27.65 21.71 -31.55
CA GLU A 802 -28.90 21.33 -30.90
C GLU A 802 -28.78 21.37 -29.36
N ILE A 803 -27.66 20.88 -28.81
CA ILE A 803 -27.33 21.01 -27.39
C ILE A 803 -27.22 22.48 -26.98
N LYS A 804 -26.48 23.32 -27.72
CA LYS A 804 -26.40 24.79 -27.45
C LYS A 804 -27.78 25.47 -27.53
N ALA A 805 -28.65 25.03 -28.45
CA ALA A 805 -30.00 25.55 -28.60
C ALA A 805 -30.97 25.13 -27.47
N SER A 806 -30.66 24.08 -26.72
CA SER A 806 -31.47 23.64 -25.57
C SER A 806 -31.49 24.63 -24.39
N GLY A 807 -30.48 25.50 -24.30
CA GLY A 807 -30.30 26.45 -23.21
C GLY A 807 -29.75 25.84 -21.91
N LYS A 808 -29.38 24.55 -21.89
CA LYS A 808 -28.58 23.98 -20.78
C LYS A 808 -27.14 24.52 -20.81
N THR A 809 -26.59 24.81 -19.64
CA THR A 809 -25.14 25.00 -19.45
C THR A 809 -24.47 23.63 -19.50
N ILE A 810 -23.34 23.52 -20.20
CA ILE A 810 -22.53 22.31 -20.32
C ILE A 810 -21.09 22.67 -19.96
N ASP A 811 -20.49 21.97 -19.00
CA ASP A 811 -19.11 22.18 -18.53
C ASP A 811 -18.08 21.53 -19.48
N ALA A 812 -18.41 20.36 -20.03
CA ALA A 812 -17.60 19.68 -21.04
C ALA A 812 -18.43 18.85 -22.04
N TYR A 813 -17.95 18.82 -23.28
CA TYR A 813 -18.49 18.05 -24.41
C TYR A 813 -17.51 16.91 -24.71
N VAL A 814 -18.01 15.68 -24.71
CA VAL A 814 -17.24 14.48 -25.05
C VAL A 814 -17.83 13.89 -26.32
N VAL A 815 -17.03 13.81 -27.38
CA VAL A 815 -17.41 13.10 -28.61
C VAL A 815 -16.75 11.73 -28.56
N ALA A 816 -17.55 10.68 -28.42
CA ALA A 816 -17.12 9.31 -28.64
C ALA A 816 -17.46 8.97 -30.10
N GLY A 817 -16.46 8.90 -30.97
CA GLY A 817 -16.67 8.61 -32.38
C GLY A 817 -15.87 7.40 -32.80
N HIS A 818 -16.50 6.33 -33.24
CA HIS A 818 -15.81 5.14 -33.76
C HIS A 818 -15.43 5.37 -35.23
N LEU A 819 -14.38 6.15 -35.48
CA LEU A 819 -14.10 6.75 -36.79
C LEU A 819 -12.76 6.31 -37.38
N GLY A 820 -11.71 6.23 -36.56
CA GLY A 820 -10.37 5.82 -37.00
C GLY A 820 -9.55 6.90 -37.69
N ILE A 821 -8.27 6.58 -37.89
CA ILE A 821 -7.27 7.44 -38.55
C ILE A 821 -6.35 6.68 -39.53
N ASP A 822 -6.59 5.40 -39.81
CA ASP A 822 -5.75 4.61 -40.72
C ASP A 822 -5.79 5.12 -42.17
N GLU A 823 -4.84 4.66 -43.00
CA GLU A 823 -4.68 5.18 -44.36
C GLU A 823 -5.86 4.85 -45.30
N THR A 824 -6.70 3.86 -44.97
CA THR A 824 -7.83 3.43 -45.80
C THR A 824 -9.12 4.22 -45.52
N THR A 825 -9.33 4.68 -44.28
CA THR A 825 -10.45 5.57 -43.93
C THR A 825 -10.39 6.88 -44.73
N PRO A 826 -11.47 7.29 -45.44
CA PRO A 826 -11.55 8.59 -46.10
C PRO A 826 -11.27 9.75 -45.14
N HIS A 827 -10.52 10.77 -45.58
CA HIS A 827 -10.04 11.85 -44.71
C HIS A 827 -11.19 12.63 -44.06
N GLU A 828 -12.30 12.80 -44.78
CA GLU A 828 -13.55 13.39 -44.29
C GLU A 828 -14.26 12.59 -43.18
N TRP A 829 -13.92 11.31 -42.99
CA TRP A 829 -14.54 10.43 -41.99
C TRP A 829 -13.67 10.19 -40.76
N ARG A 830 -12.40 10.62 -40.75
CA ARG A 830 -11.45 10.36 -39.65
C ARG A 830 -11.72 11.17 -38.38
N GLY A 831 -11.50 10.56 -37.22
CA GLY A 831 -11.73 11.19 -35.91
C GLY A 831 -10.82 12.39 -35.62
N ASP A 832 -9.58 12.41 -36.14
CA ASP A 832 -8.68 13.55 -35.97
C ASP A 832 -9.05 14.74 -36.88
N THR A 833 -9.66 14.47 -38.03
CA THR A 833 -10.24 15.50 -38.92
C THR A 833 -11.53 16.07 -38.35
N LEU A 834 -12.36 15.23 -37.71
CA LEU A 834 -13.47 15.69 -36.88
C LEU A 834 -12.97 16.62 -35.76
N ALA A 835 -11.94 16.22 -35.01
CA ALA A 835 -11.37 17.02 -33.93
C ALA A 835 -10.84 18.38 -34.43
N GLU A 836 -10.12 18.40 -35.57
CA GLU A 836 -9.64 19.65 -36.18
C GLU A 836 -10.80 20.55 -36.64
N SER A 837 -11.83 19.97 -37.27
CA SER A 837 -13.03 20.66 -37.76
C SER A 837 -13.84 21.27 -36.60
N LEU A 838 -14.01 20.54 -35.49
CA LEU A 838 -14.65 21.04 -34.27
C LEU A 838 -13.86 22.18 -33.63
N SER A 839 -12.53 22.10 -33.56
CA SER A 839 -11.68 23.17 -33.00
C SER A 839 -11.80 24.50 -33.72
N LYS A 840 -12.00 24.46 -35.04
CA LYS A 840 -12.22 25.64 -35.90
C LYS A 840 -13.63 26.21 -35.79
N THR A 841 -14.60 25.39 -35.38
CA THR A 841 -16.03 25.74 -35.36
C THR A 841 -16.49 26.23 -33.98
N PHE A 842 -15.96 25.63 -32.91
CA PHE A 842 -16.44 25.81 -31.53
C PHE A 842 -15.29 26.18 -30.59
N THR A 843 -14.61 27.30 -30.87
CA THR A 843 -13.45 27.78 -30.10
C THR A 843 -13.75 28.16 -28.64
N ASP A 844 -15.04 28.32 -28.31
CA ASP A 844 -15.57 28.67 -26.98
C ASP A 844 -15.89 27.46 -26.09
N LEU A 845 -15.91 26.24 -26.65
CA LEU A 845 -16.37 25.05 -25.95
C LEU A 845 -15.22 24.19 -25.39
N ASN A 846 -15.53 23.48 -24.31
CA ASN A 846 -14.63 22.50 -23.73
C ASN A 846 -14.86 21.11 -24.37
N ILE A 847 -14.23 20.84 -25.52
CA ILE A 847 -14.46 19.60 -26.30
C ILE A 847 -13.30 18.60 -26.13
N THR A 848 -13.63 17.33 -25.92
CA THR A 848 -12.71 16.18 -25.98
C THR A 848 -13.25 15.19 -27.01
N VAL A 849 -12.38 14.63 -27.85
CA VAL A 849 -12.70 13.57 -28.81
C VAL A 849 -11.99 12.29 -28.40
N LEU A 850 -12.77 11.23 -28.24
CA LEU A 850 -12.34 9.86 -27.98
C LEU A 850 -12.68 9.05 -29.25
N ASP A 851 -11.73 8.28 -29.76
CA ASP A 851 -11.84 7.58 -31.05
C ASP A 851 -11.34 6.12 -30.96
N GLY A 852 -11.66 5.30 -31.95
CA GLY A 852 -11.37 3.87 -32.05
C GLY A 852 -11.16 3.42 -33.50
N HIS A 853 -11.72 2.26 -33.88
CA HIS A 853 -11.78 1.65 -35.23
C HIS A 853 -10.42 1.23 -35.83
N SER A 854 -9.45 2.16 -35.88
CA SER A 854 -8.14 1.93 -36.51
C SER A 854 -7.12 1.20 -35.63
N HIS A 855 -7.56 0.61 -34.50
CA HIS A 855 -6.74 -0.15 -33.53
C HIS A 855 -5.44 0.57 -33.07
N THR A 856 -5.39 1.91 -33.16
CA THR A 856 -4.15 2.69 -33.10
C THR A 856 -4.02 3.40 -31.76
N ALA A 857 -2.97 3.13 -30.97
CA ALA A 857 -2.77 3.82 -29.69
C ALA A 857 -2.19 5.23 -29.89
N VAL A 858 -2.85 6.26 -29.34
CA VAL A 858 -2.46 7.68 -29.49
C VAL A 858 -1.98 8.24 -28.15
N ALA A 859 -0.87 7.71 -27.65
CA ALA A 859 -0.26 8.12 -26.38
C ALA A 859 0.07 9.63 -26.37
N GLY A 860 -0.31 10.33 -25.28
CA GLY A 860 -0.19 11.78 -25.14
C GLY A 860 -1.32 12.59 -25.78
N GLY A 861 -2.09 11.98 -26.68
CA GLY A 861 -3.14 12.62 -27.48
C GLY A 861 -2.63 13.56 -28.58
N LYS A 862 -3.51 13.90 -29.54
CA LYS A 862 -3.33 15.03 -30.47
C LYS A 862 -4.09 16.25 -29.94
N ARG A 863 -3.56 17.45 -30.12
CA ARG A 863 -4.24 18.71 -29.74
C ARG A 863 -4.58 19.53 -30.97
N PHE A 864 -5.85 19.93 -31.07
CA PHE A 864 -6.36 20.86 -32.07
C PHE A 864 -7.00 22.05 -31.33
N GLY A 865 -6.20 23.09 -31.03
CA GLY A 865 -6.66 24.24 -30.26
C GLY A 865 -7.20 23.87 -28.86
N ASN A 866 -8.49 24.10 -28.65
CA ASN A 866 -9.27 23.75 -27.46
C ASN A 866 -9.74 22.28 -27.42
N VAL A 867 -9.59 21.54 -28.52
CA VAL A 867 -9.90 20.10 -28.62
C VAL A 867 -8.66 19.27 -28.30
N ILE A 868 -8.85 18.21 -27.52
CA ILE A 868 -7.90 17.10 -27.38
C ILE A 868 -8.51 15.83 -27.98
N TYR A 869 -7.70 15.00 -28.61
CA TYR A 869 -8.07 13.80 -29.35
C TYR A 869 -7.21 12.61 -28.89
N THR A 870 -7.79 11.42 -28.68
CA THR A 870 -7.07 10.22 -28.23
C THR A 870 -7.77 8.90 -28.63
N GLN A 871 -7.01 7.81 -28.69
CA GLN A 871 -7.45 6.41 -28.89
C GLN A 871 -6.59 5.51 -27.97
N THR A 872 -7.14 4.44 -27.39
CA THR A 872 -6.37 3.51 -26.52
C THR A 872 -5.64 2.39 -27.26
N GLY A 873 -5.80 2.30 -28.57
CA GLY A 873 -5.36 1.15 -29.36
C GLY A 873 -6.52 0.18 -29.54
N ASN A 874 -6.44 -0.99 -28.92
CA ASN A 874 -7.46 -2.03 -28.95
C ASN A 874 -7.36 -2.95 -27.71
N TYR A 875 -8.30 -3.88 -27.60
CA TYR A 875 -8.21 -5.11 -26.81
C TYR A 875 -8.02 -4.96 -25.29
N LEU A 876 -8.27 -3.77 -24.73
CA LEU A 876 -7.85 -3.42 -23.35
C LEU A 876 -6.33 -3.56 -23.12
N ASN A 877 -5.53 -3.38 -24.18
CA ASN A 877 -4.08 -3.29 -24.09
C ASN A 877 -3.64 -2.02 -23.34
N ASN A 878 -4.46 -0.97 -23.40
CA ASN A 878 -4.35 0.24 -22.57
C ASN A 878 -5.74 0.68 -22.10
N VAL A 879 -5.78 1.39 -20.96
CA VAL A 879 -6.91 2.24 -20.54
C VAL A 879 -6.54 3.69 -20.79
N GLY A 880 -7.45 4.48 -21.37
CA GLY A 880 -7.21 5.90 -21.62
C GLY A 880 -7.71 6.78 -20.48
N LEU A 881 -6.96 7.85 -20.17
CA LEU A 881 -7.35 8.92 -19.27
C LEU A 881 -7.22 10.27 -19.99
N VAL A 882 -8.18 11.18 -19.79
CA VAL A 882 -8.12 12.56 -20.26
C VAL A 882 -8.48 13.51 -19.12
N ASP A 883 -7.49 14.25 -18.63
CA ASP A 883 -7.68 15.33 -17.66
C ASP A 883 -7.93 16.66 -18.36
N VAL A 884 -8.88 17.43 -17.86
CA VAL A 884 -9.38 18.67 -18.49
C VAL A 884 -9.69 19.71 -17.42
N ASP A 885 -9.05 20.87 -17.47
CA ASP A 885 -9.46 22.03 -16.66
C ASP A 885 -10.71 22.71 -17.28
N LEU A 886 -11.74 22.95 -16.47
CA LEU A 886 -13.00 23.57 -16.87
C LEU A 886 -12.91 25.10 -17.01
N LYS A 887 -11.93 25.76 -16.38
CA LYS A 887 -11.71 27.22 -16.40
C LYS A 887 -10.63 27.63 -17.40
N ASP A 888 -9.71 26.72 -17.73
CA ASP A 888 -8.60 26.94 -18.67
C ASP A 888 -8.56 25.87 -19.78
N LEU A 889 -9.25 26.14 -20.89
CA LEU A 889 -9.35 25.24 -22.06
C LEU A 889 -8.00 24.87 -22.69
N SER A 890 -6.91 25.58 -22.37
CA SER A 890 -5.56 25.21 -22.80
C SER A 890 -4.99 24.03 -22.01
N LYS A 891 -5.41 23.83 -20.76
CA LYS A 891 -4.96 22.74 -19.89
C LYS A 891 -5.81 21.48 -20.10
N LYS A 892 -5.31 20.61 -20.98
CA LYS A 892 -5.78 19.22 -21.13
C LYS A 892 -4.61 18.30 -21.41
N THR A 893 -4.65 17.11 -20.86
CA THR A 893 -3.65 16.05 -21.05
C THR A 893 -4.37 14.72 -21.26
N ALA A 894 -3.89 13.93 -22.22
CA ALA A 894 -4.35 12.56 -22.43
C ALA A 894 -3.19 11.60 -22.17
N SER A 895 -3.46 10.50 -21.49
CA SER A 895 -2.50 9.44 -21.19
C SER A 895 -3.13 8.08 -21.44
N LEU A 896 -2.28 7.09 -21.66
CA LEU A 896 -2.66 5.68 -21.77
C LEU A 896 -1.91 4.92 -20.69
N THR A 897 -2.61 4.12 -19.90
CA THR A 897 -2.03 3.21 -18.91
C THR A 897 -2.08 1.78 -19.47
N PRO A 898 -0.93 1.16 -19.79
CA PRO A 898 -0.87 -0.20 -20.34
C PRO A 898 -1.38 -1.27 -19.37
N ALA A 899 -1.93 -2.35 -19.91
CA ALA A 899 -2.36 -3.52 -19.12
C ALA A 899 -1.23 -4.09 -18.24
N THR A 900 0.02 -4.02 -18.70
CA THR A 900 1.21 -4.47 -17.95
C THR A 900 1.46 -3.71 -16.66
N GLU A 901 1.08 -2.42 -16.58
CA GLU A 901 1.23 -1.61 -15.37
C GLU A 901 0.15 -1.89 -14.32
N LEU A 902 -0.90 -2.62 -14.72
CA LEU A 902 -2.07 -2.96 -13.90
C LEU A 902 -2.18 -4.46 -13.63
N ALA A 903 -1.20 -5.28 -14.04
CA ALA A 903 -1.26 -6.73 -13.93
C ALA A 903 -1.42 -7.24 -12.49
N ASP A 904 -0.68 -6.63 -11.55
CA ASP A 904 -0.72 -6.94 -10.11
C ASP A 904 -1.94 -6.35 -9.38
N LEU A 905 -2.78 -5.56 -10.05
CA LEU A 905 -4.00 -5.02 -9.46
C LEU A 905 -5.01 -6.15 -9.21
N ALA A 906 -5.54 -6.21 -7.98
CA ALA A 906 -6.54 -7.20 -7.61
C ALA A 906 -7.83 -7.07 -8.45
N GLU A 907 -8.38 -8.19 -8.90
CA GLU A 907 -9.63 -8.24 -9.67
C GLU A 907 -10.84 -7.86 -8.82
N ASN A 908 -11.74 -7.02 -9.34
CA ASN A 908 -12.98 -6.70 -8.65
C ASN A 908 -13.87 -7.95 -8.54
N PRO A 909 -14.30 -8.37 -7.33
CA PRO A 909 -14.96 -9.67 -7.13
C PRO A 909 -16.36 -9.75 -7.76
N ALA A 910 -17.07 -8.64 -7.91
CA ALA A 910 -18.41 -8.63 -8.52
C ALA A 910 -18.31 -8.82 -10.04
N VAL A 911 -17.43 -8.06 -10.70
CA VAL A 911 -17.17 -8.24 -12.14
C VAL A 911 -16.54 -9.60 -12.42
N LYS A 912 -15.62 -10.08 -11.56
CA LYS A 912 -15.01 -11.41 -11.70
C LYS A 912 -16.06 -12.53 -11.65
N ALA A 913 -17.06 -12.43 -10.76
CA ALA A 913 -18.15 -13.41 -10.71
C ALA A 913 -19.00 -13.44 -11.99
N LEU A 914 -19.27 -12.29 -12.62
CA LEU A 914 -19.98 -12.23 -13.91
C LEU A 914 -19.15 -12.80 -15.07
N VAL A 915 -17.83 -12.55 -15.07
CA VAL A 915 -16.90 -13.14 -16.05
C VAL A 915 -16.81 -14.66 -15.87
N ASP A 916 -16.78 -15.16 -14.64
CA ASP A 916 -16.79 -16.59 -14.32
C ASP A 916 -18.13 -17.25 -14.69
N GLU A 917 -19.27 -16.55 -14.54
CA GLU A 917 -20.58 -17.03 -15.03
C GLU A 917 -20.60 -17.14 -16.56
N ALA A 918 -20.16 -16.11 -17.27
CA ALA A 918 -20.07 -16.10 -18.74
C ALA A 918 -19.18 -17.23 -19.25
N LYS A 919 -18.03 -17.45 -18.59
CA LYS A 919 -17.11 -18.55 -18.87
C LYS A 919 -17.74 -19.92 -18.64
N ALA A 920 -18.38 -20.13 -17.48
CA ALA A 920 -19.05 -21.40 -17.18
C ALA A 920 -20.20 -21.70 -18.17
N ASN A 921 -20.93 -20.68 -18.63
CA ASN A 921 -21.96 -20.82 -19.66
C ASN A 921 -21.35 -21.21 -21.02
N PHE A 922 -20.25 -20.58 -21.42
CA PHE A 922 -19.53 -20.90 -22.66
C PHE A 922 -18.90 -22.30 -22.63
N GLU A 923 -18.26 -22.70 -21.52
CA GLU A 923 -17.72 -24.04 -21.31
C GLU A 923 -18.82 -25.11 -21.32
N ALA A 924 -19.97 -24.85 -20.71
CA ALA A 924 -21.13 -25.75 -20.72
C ALA A 924 -21.76 -25.92 -22.11
N TRP A 925 -21.76 -24.87 -22.95
CA TRP A 925 -22.16 -24.96 -24.36
C TRP A 925 -21.13 -25.70 -25.21
N GLY A 926 -19.84 -25.36 -25.05
CA GLY A 926 -18.74 -26.01 -25.76
C GLY A 926 -18.63 -27.51 -25.48
N ALA A 927 -19.15 -27.99 -24.35
CA ALA A 927 -19.13 -29.41 -23.97
C ALA A 927 -20.05 -30.34 -24.80
N GLU A 928 -20.83 -29.86 -25.79
CA GLU A 928 -21.58 -30.76 -26.69
C GLU A 928 -20.61 -31.70 -27.43
N VAL A 929 -20.87 -33.01 -27.38
CA VAL A 929 -20.05 -34.01 -28.07
C VAL A 929 -20.34 -34.01 -29.57
N VAL A 930 -19.32 -33.69 -30.37
CA VAL A 930 -19.37 -33.78 -31.84
C VAL A 930 -19.07 -35.21 -32.28
N ILE A 931 -18.01 -35.83 -31.74
CA ILE A 931 -17.73 -37.27 -31.86
C ILE A 931 -17.14 -37.86 -30.58
N GLU A 932 -17.66 -39.03 -30.17
CA GLU A 932 -17.28 -39.74 -28.93
C GLU A 932 -15.83 -40.24 -28.89
N ASN A 933 -15.23 -40.57 -30.05
CA ASN A 933 -13.91 -41.20 -30.11
C ASN A 933 -13.21 -40.97 -31.46
N ASN A 934 -12.45 -39.87 -31.54
CA ASN A 934 -11.45 -39.60 -32.56
C ASN A 934 -10.14 -40.36 -32.26
N PRO A 935 -9.68 -41.28 -33.13
CA PRO A 935 -8.44 -42.03 -32.89
C PRO A 935 -7.14 -41.35 -33.38
N TYR A 936 -7.20 -40.14 -33.96
CA TYR A 936 -6.04 -39.46 -34.56
C TYR A 936 -5.94 -38.00 -34.10
N GLN A 937 -4.71 -37.47 -33.97
CA GLN A 937 -4.55 -36.02 -33.79
C GLN A 937 -4.73 -35.33 -35.14
N PHE A 938 -5.69 -34.41 -35.26
CA PHE A 938 -5.80 -33.53 -36.41
C PHE A 938 -4.96 -32.27 -36.15
N ASN A 939 -3.89 -32.09 -36.90
CA ASN A 939 -2.85 -31.11 -36.60
C ASN A 939 -3.23 -29.72 -37.16
N GLY A 940 -3.55 -28.80 -36.26
CA GLY A 940 -3.82 -27.40 -36.55
C GLY A 940 -2.70 -26.44 -36.16
N GLU A 941 -1.56 -26.96 -35.69
CA GLU A 941 -0.42 -26.17 -35.25
C GLU A 941 -0.01 -25.12 -36.27
N ARG A 942 0.08 -23.86 -35.81
CA ARG A 942 0.40 -22.67 -36.62
C ARG A 942 1.58 -22.91 -37.56
N ASP A 943 2.64 -23.54 -37.06
CA ASP A 943 3.90 -23.71 -37.80
C ASP A 943 3.87 -24.87 -38.80
N ASN A 944 2.81 -25.68 -38.80
CA ASN A 944 2.50 -26.68 -39.83
C ASN A 944 1.43 -26.19 -40.80
N VAL A 945 0.24 -25.75 -40.33
CA VAL A 945 -0.86 -25.35 -41.21
C VAL A 945 -0.54 -24.13 -42.08
N ARG A 946 0.49 -23.36 -41.73
CA ARG A 946 0.97 -22.22 -42.53
C ARG A 946 2.18 -22.55 -43.42
N THR A 947 2.66 -23.80 -43.43
CA THR A 947 3.90 -24.19 -44.13
C THR A 947 3.77 -25.41 -45.06
N ARG A 948 2.77 -26.29 -44.83
CA ARG A 948 2.54 -27.53 -45.60
C ARG A 948 1.11 -28.04 -45.43
N GLU A 949 0.74 -29.03 -46.25
CA GLU A 949 -0.51 -29.81 -46.13
C GLU A 949 -0.63 -30.45 -44.73
N THR A 950 -1.85 -30.45 -44.17
CA THR A 950 -2.16 -31.09 -42.88
C THR A 950 -3.43 -31.93 -42.96
N ASN A 951 -3.54 -32.95 -42.12
CA ASN A 951 -4.77 -33.75 -42.03
C ASN A 951 -6.00 -32.94 -41.58
N LEU A 952 -5.85 -31.96 -40.69
CA LEU A 952 -6.95 -31.07 -40.28
C LEU A 952 -7.41 -30.16 -41.43
N GLY A 953 -6.46 -29.56 -42.16
CA GLY A 953 -6.78 -28.76 -43.34
C GLY A 953 -7.47 -29.56 -44.44
N ASN A 954 -7.02 -30.82 -44.66
CA ASN A 954 -7.66 -31.74 -45.60
C ASN A 954 -9.08 -32.13 -45.15
N LEU A 955 -9.28 -32.40 -43.86
CA LEU A 955 -10.59 -32.70 -43.25
C LEU A 955 -11.57 -31.52 -43.43
N ILE A 956 -11.13 -30.29 -43.20
CA ILE A 956 -11.94 -29.08 -43.41
C ILE A 956 -12.25 -28.89 -44.90
N GLY A 957 -11.26 -29.07 -45.79
CA GLY A 957 -11.47 -29.02 -47.24
C GLY A 957 -12.49 -30.06 -47.73
N ASP A 958 -12.45 -31.28 -47.19
CA ASP A 958 -13.43 -32.33 -47.53
C ASP A 958 -14.83 -32.04 -46.96
N ALA A 959 -14.94 -31.48 -45.76
CA ALA A 959 -16.21 -31.01 -45.19
C ALA A 959 -16.86 -29.91 -46.08
N MET A 960 -16.06 -28.94 -46.52
CA MET A 960 -16.49 -27.86 -47.42
C MET A 960 -16.89 -28.36 -48.81
N LEU A 961 -16.14 -29.34 -49.35
CA LEU A 961 -16.50 -30.00 -50.61
C LEU A 961 -17.81 -30.81 -50.49
N HIS A 962 -17.99 -31.50 -49.36
CA HIS A 962 -19.18 -32.32 -49.08
C HIS A 962 -20.44 -31.44 -48.98
N TYR A 963 -20.41 -30.38 -48.15
CA TYR A 963 -21.48 -29.37 -48.12
C TYR A 963 -21.74 -28.83 -49.53
N GLY A 964 -20.67 -28.47 -50.25
CA GLY A 964 -20.73 -27.92 -51.58
C GLY A 964 -21.31 -28.83 -52.66
N GLN A 965 -21.59 -30.12 -52.39
CA GLN A 965 -22.32 -30.95 -53.34
C GLN A 965 -23.81 -30.65 -53.39
N ASP A 966 -24.47 -30.29 -52.28
CA ASP A 966 -25.94 -30.13 -52.27
C ASP A 966 -26.43 -28.89 -51.49
N GLY A 967 -25.54 -28.18 -50.79
CA GLY A 967 -25.82 -26.95 -50.04
C GLY A 967 -25.69 -25.64 -50.84
N PHE A 968 -25.34 -25.72 -52.13
CA PHE A 968 -25.30 -24.59 -53.07
C PHE A 968 -26.08 -24.91 -54.35
N LYS A 969 -26.59 -23.89 -55.04
CA LYS A 969 -27.32 -23.97 -56.31
C LYS A 969 -26.54 -24.69 -57.42
N HIS A 970 -25.22 -24.55 -57.41
CA HIS A 970 -24.31 -25.28 -58.28
C HIS A 970 -23.46 -26.22 -57.43
N LYS A 971 -23.20 -27.44 -57.91
CA LYS A 971 -22.32 -28.37 -57.19
C LYS A 971 -20.87 -27.87 -57.27
N THR A 972 -20.12 -27.91 -56.17
CA THR A 972 -18.69 -27.57 -56.08
C THR A 972 -17.79 -28.60 -56.80
N ASP A 973 -16.75 -28.13 -57.50
CA ASP A 973 -15.67 -28.95 -58.09
C ASP A 973 -14.63 -29.36 -57.03
N PHE A 974 -14.13 -28.37 -56.29
CA PHE A 974 -13.13 -28.52 -55.22
C PHE A 974 -13.29 -27.40 -54.19
N ALA A 975 -12.74 -27.60 -52.99
CA ALA A 975 -12.76 -26.63 -51.92
C ALA A 975 -11.36 -26.30 -51.39
N VAL A 976 -11.16 -25.06 -50.95
CA VAL A 976 -9.89 -24.57 -50.38
C VAL A 976 -10.13 -23.70 -49.14
N THR A 977 -9.22 -23.75 -48.15
CA THR A 977 -9.25 -22.86 -46.99
C THR A 977 -7.83 -22.50 -46.54
N ASN A 978 -7.62 -21.33 -45.96
CA ASN A 978 -6.32 -20.84 -45.52
C ASN A 978 -5.95 -21.34 -44.12
N GLY A 979 -4.69 -21.74 -43.91
CA GLY A 979 -4.08 -22.00 -42.59
C GLY A 979 -3.99 -20.75 -41.69
N GLY A 980 -4.39 -19.59 -42.22
CA GLY A 980 -4.75 -18.39 -41.48
C GLY A 980 -5.91 -18.67 -40.52
N GLY A 981 -6.99 -19.28 -41.04
CA GLY A 981 -8.24 -19.57 -40.35
C GLY A 981 -8.19 -20.76 -39.38
N ILE A 982 -7.22 -21.66 -39.51
CA ILE A 982 -7.04 -22.83 -38.64
C ILE A 982 -6.17 -22.46 -37.43
N ARG A 983 -6.68 -22.63 -36.20
CA ARG A 983 -6.09 -22.04 -34.99
C ARG A 983 -5.67 -22.99 -33.85
N ALA A 984 -6.18 -24.22 -33.81
CA ALA A 984 -5.87 -25.23 -32.78
C ALA A 984 -5.85 -26.66 -33.38
N ASN A 985 -5.25 -27.62 -32.67
CA ASN A 985 -5.40 -29.05 -32.97
C ASN A 985 -6.78 -29.55 -32.56
N ILE A 986 -7.17 -30.71 -33.09
CA ILE A 986 -8.13 -31.61 -32.43
C ILE A 986 -7.35 -32.84 -31.96
N GLU A 987 -7.35 -33.08 -30.65
CA GLU A 987 -6.61 -34.19 -30.06
C GLU A 987 -7.36 -35.54 -30.17
N PRO A 988 -6.67 -36.69 -29.98
CA PRO A 988 -7.33 -37.99 -29.92
C PRO A 988 -8.20 -38.14 -28.66
N GLY A 989 -9.42 -38.64 -28.81
CA GLY A 989 -10.38 -38.82 -27.73
C GLY A 989 -11.78 -38.32 -28.09
N GLN A 990 -12.52 -37.87 -27.10
CA GLN A 990 -13.81 -37.19 -27.30
C GLN A 990 -13.55 -35.81 -27.93
N VAL A 991 -14.27 -35.48 -29.00
CA VAL A 991 -14.21 -34.15 -29.65
C VAL A 991 -15.53 -33.43 -29.40
N THR A 992 -15.41 -32.20 -28.95
CA THR A 992 -16.52 -31.34 -28.52
C THR A 992 -16.75 -30.17 -29.48
N LEU A 993 -17.85 -29.45 -29.27
CA LEU A 993 -18.16 -28.19 -29.95
C LEU A 993 -17.08 -27.13 -29.65
N GLY A 994 -16.59 -27.08 -28.41
CA GLY A 994 -15.49 -26.22 -27.99
C GLY A 994 -14.20 -26.48 -28.75
N ASP A 995 -13.87 -27.75 -29.03
CA ASP A 995 -12.69 -28.09 -29.84
C ASP A 995 -12.82 -27.57 -31.27
N VAL A 996 -13.97 -27.77 -31.92
CA VAL A 996 -14.20 -27.25 -33.29
C VAL A 996 -14.16 -25.73 -33.34
N ILE A 997 -14.75 -25.05 -32.35
CA ILE A 997 -14.72 -23.59 -32.23
C ILE A 997 -13.30 -23.08 -31.94
N ALA A 998 -12.45 -23.84 -31.22
CA ALA A 998 -11.04 -23.50 -31.05
C ALA A 998 -10.24 -23.66 -32.36
N VAL A 999 -10.63 -24.57 -33.26
CA VAL A 999 -10.03 -24.71 -34.60
C VAL A 999 -10.43 -23.54 -35.51
N LEU A 1000 -11.71 -23.17 -35.53
CA LEU A 1000 -12.32 -22.18 -36.44
C LEU A 1000 -12.99 -21.00 -35.68
N PRO A 1001 -12.25 -20.22 -34.87
CA PRO A 1001 -12.84 -19.28 -33.89
C PRO A 1001 -13.43 -17.99 -34.50
N PHE A 1002 -13.34 -17.82 -35.82
CA PHE A 1002 -13.68 -16.56 -36.49
C PHE A 1002 -15.14 -16.46 -36.95
N GLY A 1003 -15.90 -17.57 -36.96
CA GLY A 1003 -17.30 -17.60 -37.39
C GLY A 1003 -17.54 -17.44 -38.90
N ASN A 1004 -16.47 -17.37 -39.70
CA ASN A 1004 -16.48 -17.33 -41.17
C ASN A 1004 -17.48 -18.32 -41.78
N SER A 1005 -18.26 -17.86 -42.75
CA SER A 1005 -19.24 -18.65 -43.50
C SER A 1005 -18.62 -19.33 -44.73
N ILE A 1006 -19.16 -20.49 -45.10
CA ILE A 1006 -18.78 -21.15 -46.35
C ILE A 1006 -19.33 -20.34 -47.55
N SER A 1007 -18.51 -20.13 -48.57
CA SER A 1007 -18.83 -19.39 -49.78
C SER A 1007 -18.51 -20.19 -51.03
N GLN A 1008 -19.37 -20.18 -52.04
CA GLN A 1008 -19.05 -20.68 -53.38
C GLN A 1008 -18.83 -19.52 -54.35
N ILE A 1009 -17.72 -19.57 -55.10
CA ILE A 1009 -17.39 -18.63 -56.18
C ILE A 1009 -17.05 -19.36 -57.48
N GLN A 1010 -17.26 -18.67 -58.60
CA GLN A 1010 -16.78 -19.11 -59.91
C GLN A 1010 -15.35 -18.62 -60.14
N VAL A 1011 -14.44 -19.53 -60.49
CA VAL A 1011 -13.02 -19.24 -60.76
C VAL A 1011 -12.59 -19.85 -62.09
N THR A 1012 -11.77 -19.13 -62.86
CA THR A 1012 -11.12 -19.70 -64.06
C THR A 1012 -9.91 -20.54 -63.66
N GLY A 1013 -9.56 -21.55 -64.47
CA GLY A 1013 -8.36 -22.36 -64.21
C GLY A 1013 -7.06 -21.55 -64.11
N ALA A 1014 -6.99 -20.40 -64.79
CA ALA A 1014 -5.91 -19.43 -64.65
C ALA A 1014 -5.85 -18.81 -63.24
N GLN A 1015 -6.98 -18.32 -62.70
CA GLN A 1015 -7.07 -17.80 -61.33
C GLN A 1015 -6.71 -18.87 -60.29
N VAL A 1016 -7.13 -20.13 -60.50
CA VAL A 1016 -6.80 -21.24 -59.58
C VAL A 1016 -5.29 -21.50 -59.54
N LYS A 1017 -4.59 -21.41 -60.68
CA LYS A 1017 -3.14 -21.56 -60.76
C LYS A 1017 -2.42 -20.38 -60.08
N GLU A 1018 -2.86 -19.15 -60.34
CA GLU A 1018 -2.35 -17.93 -59.69
C GLU A 1018 -2.55 -17.96 -58.17
N MET A 1019 -3.70 -18.44 -57.71
CA MET A 1019 -4.01 -18.68 -56.31
C MET A 1019 -3.01 -19.66 -55.66
N PHE A 1020 -2.69 -20.79 -56.30
CA PHE A 1020 -1.68 -21.70 -55.73
C PHE A 1020 -0.24 -21.15 -55.77
N GLU A 1021 0.12 -20.32 -56.75
CA GLU A 1021 1.39 -19.57 -56.75
C GLU A 1021 1.48 -18.56 -55.59
N LEU A 1022 0.34 -18.01 -55.12
CA LEU A 1022 0.30 -17.13 -53.94
C LEU A 1022 0.29 -17.91 -52.61
N SER A 1023 -0.43 -19.03 -52.54
CA SER A 1023 -0.41 -19.96 -51.40
C SER A 1023 1.02 -20.37 -51.05
N LEU A 1024 1.78 -20.75 -52.08
CA LEU A 1024 3.13 -21.28 -51.98
C LEU A 1024 4.22 -20.18 -52.02
N ARG A 1025 3.90 -18.92 -51.73
CA ARG A 1025 4.80 -17.78 -51.97
C ARG A 1025 6.03 -17.68 -51.06
N SER A 1026 5.92 -18.13 -49.80
CA SER A 1026 6.93 -17.90 -48.74
C SER A 1026 8.37 -18.20 -49.13
N MET A 1027 9.32 -17.42 -48.61
CA MET A 1027 10.74 -17.76 -48.65
C MET A 1027 11.01 -19.07 -47.89
N ALA A 1028 12.08 -19.77 -48.27
CA ALA A 1028 12.50 -21.00 -47.57
C ALA A 1028 13.00 -20.70 -46.14
N GLN A 1029 12.64 -21.55 -45.20
CA GLN A 1029 13.10 -21.49 -43.80
C GLN A 1029 14.61 -21.70 -43.73
N LYS A 1030 15.25 -21.08 -42.73
CA LYS A 1030 16.68 -21.22 -42.46
C LYS A 1030 16.95 -21.62 -41.01
N ASP A 1031 18.02 -22.37 -40.78
CA ASP A 1031 18.55 -22.62 -39.44
C ASP A 1031 19.25 -21.38 -38.87
N GLU A 1032 19.68 -21.46 -37.61
CA GLU A 1032 20.42 -20.39 -36.90
C GLU A 1032 21.76 -20.01 -37.58
N ASN A 1033 22.27 -20.85 -38.48
CA ASN A 1033 23.50 -20.64 -39.25
C ASN A 1033 23.22 -20.09 -40.67
N GLY A 1034 21.95 -19.91 -41.06
CA GLY A 1034 21.53 -19.44 -42.37
C GLY A 1034 21.39 -20.50 -43.47
N ASN A 1035 21.54 -21.79 -43.16
CA ASN A 1035 21.34 -22.90 -44.09
C ASN A 1035 19.86 -23.12 -44.36
N ILE A 1036 19.48 -23.45 -45.59
CA ILE A 1036 18.09 -23.78 -45.94
C ILE A 1036 17.66 -25.09 -45.24
N ILE A 1037 16.53 -25.05 -44.54
CA ILE A 1037 15.87 -26.22 -43.98
C ILE A 1037 15.13 -26.95 -45.11
N LEU A 1038 15.30 -28.27 -45.19
CA LEU A 1038 14.59 -29.12 -46.16
C LEU A 1038 13.35 -29.77 -45.54
N ASP A 1039 12.37 -30.09 -46.38
CA ASP A 1039 11.19 -30.87 -46.04
C ASP A 1039 11.43 -32.39 -46.20
N GLU A 1040 10.41 -33.17 -45.83
CA GLU A 1040 10.31 -34.62 -45.98
C GLU A 1040 10.47 -35.15 -47.43
N TYR A 1041 10.42 -34.27 -48.43
CA TYR A 1041 10.64 -34.58 -49.86
C TYR A 1041 12.00 -34.06 -50.38
N ASN A 1042 12.88 -33.63 -49.47
CA ASN A 1042 14.20 -33.07 -49.74
C ASN A 1042 14.16 -31.80 -50.62
N GLN A 1043 13.06 -31.03 -50.54
CA GLN A 1043 12.91 -29.70 -51.13
C GLN A 1043 13.04 -28.60 -50.06
N PRO A 1044 13.34 -27.34 -50.41
CA PRO A 1044 13.31 -26.23 -49.45
C PRO A 1044 11.97 -26.08 -48.72
N LYS A 1045 11.97 -26.17 -47.39
CA LYS A 1045 10.77 -26.02 -46.55
C LYS A 1045 10.31 -24.56 -46.54
N LEU A 1046 9.04 -24.30 -46.83
CA LEU A 1046 8.50 -22.93 -46.92
C LEU A 1046 8.23 -22.29 -45.54
N GLY A 1047 8.44 -20.98 -45.42
CA GLY A 1047 8.08 -20.17 -44.26
C GLY A 1047 6.57 -20.02 -44.04
N ALA A 1048 6.15 -19.64 -42.84
CA ALA A 1048 4.74 -19.60 -42.44
C ALA A 1048 3.94 -18.48 -43.15
N ASN A 1049 3.06 -18.86 -44.09
CA ASN A 1049 2.09 -17.99 -44.76
C ASN A 1049 0.70 -18.15 -44.14
N GLY A 1050 0.02 -17.05 -43.77
CA GLY A 1050 -1.40 -17.10 -43.40
C GLY A 1050 -2.25 -17.65 -44.56
N GLY A 1051 -2.00 -17.16 -45.77
CA GLY A 1051 -2.68 -17.60 -46.98
C GLY A 1051 -2.28 -18.98 -47.51
N PHE A 1052 -1.51 -19.82 -46.78
CA PHE A 1052 -1.25 -21.20 -47.23
C PHE A 1052 -2.56 -21.98 -47.29
N LEU A 1053 -2.94 -22.46 -48.46
CA LEU A 1053 -4.21 -23.17 -48.68
C LEU A 1053 -4.09 -24.66 -48.38
N HIS A 1054 -5.07 -25.20 -47.66
CA HIS A 1054 -5.39 -26.63 -47.59
C HIS A 1054 -6.58 -26.92 -48.50
N VAL A 1055 -6.70 -28.17 -48.96
CA VAL A 1055 -7.56 -28.50 -50.12
C VAL A 1055 -8.36 -29.79 -49.96
N SER A 1056 -9.51 -29.83 -50.63
CA SER A 1056 -10.35 -31.02 -50.72
C SER A 1056 -9.74 -32.13 -51.59
N SER A 1057 -10.20 -33.36 -51.36
CA SER A 1057 -9.79 -34.59 -52.06
C SER A 1057 -9.94 -34.59 -53.58
N THR A 1058 -10.71 -33.67 -54.18
CA THR A 1058 -10.91 -33.55 -55.64
C THR A 1058 -9.89 -32.67 -56.38
N ILE A 1059 -8.92 -32.05 -55.68
CA ILE A 1059 -7.88 -31.21 -56.31
C ILE A 1059 -6.48 -31.62 -55.84
N ARG A 1060 -5.50 -31.53 -56.75
CA ARG A 1060 -4.08 -31.79 -56.49
C ARG A 1060 -3.20 -30.70 -57.09
N VAL A 1061 -2.10 -30.39 -56.41
CA VAL A 1061 -1.12 -29.38 -56.80
C VAL A 1061 0.27 -30.00 -56.69
N TYR A 1062 1.09 -29.84 -57.74
CA TYR A 1062 2.50 -30.23 -57.77
C TYR A 1062 3.35 -28.98 -57.82
N TYR A 1063 4.33 -28.83 -56.93
CA TYR A 1063 5.16 -27.63 -56.85
C TYR A 1063 6.63 -27.91 -56.53
N ASP A 1064 7.50 -27.05 -57.05
CA ASP A 1064 8.95 -27.03 -56.79
C ASP A 1064 9.29 -25.78 -55.97
N SER A 1065 9.66 -25.95 -54.69
CA SER A 1065 9.97 -24.81 -53.81
C SER A 1065 11.34 -24.16 -54.06
N THR A 1066 12.21 -24.77 -54.88
CA THR A 1066 13.47 -24.14 -55.33
C THR A 1066 13.22 -22.98 -56.29
N LYS A 1067 12.09 -22.99 -57.00
CA LYS A 1067 11.66 -21.92 -57.91
C LYS A 1067 11.18 -20.68 -57.16
N LYS A 1068 11.07 -19.56 -57.90
CA LYS A 1068 10.67 -18.25 -57.35
C LYS A 1068 9.19 -18.25 -56.98
N GLY A 1069 8.87 -17.97 -55.71
CA GLY A 1069 7.49 -17.72 -55.26
C GLY A 1069 6.96 -16.35 -55.68
N SER A 1070 5.66 -16.14 -55.52
CA SER A 1070 5.00 -14.84 -55.75
C SER A 1070 5.48 -13.77 -54.76
N LEU A 1071 5.25 -12.49 -55.08
CA LEU A 1071 5.49 -11.35 -54.20
C LEU A 1071 4.24 -10.44 -54.19
N LEU A 1072 3.69 -10.12 -53.02
CA LEU A 1072 2.67 -9.07 -52.85
C LEU A 1072 3.26 -7.67 -53.04
N PRO A 1073 2.43 -6.61 -53.24
CA PRO A 1073 2.92 -5.22 -53.35
C PRO A 1073 3.79 -4.76 -52.16
N ALA A 1074 3.48 -5.28 -50.96
CA ALA A 1074 4.20 -4.98 -49.72
C ALA A 1074 5.46 -5.85 -49.49
N ASP A 1075 5.70 -6.89 -50.30
CA ASP A 1075 6.85 -7.78 -50.11
C ASP A 1075 8.16 -7.12 -50.62
N GLU A 1076 9.23 -7.24 -49.82
CA GLU A 1076 10.53 -6.65 -50.15
C GLU A 1076 11.06 -7.18 -51.50
N GLY A 1077 11.32 -6.26 -52.43
CA GLY A 1077 11.79 -6.59 -53.78
C GLY A 1077 10.70 -6.76 -54.84
N ASN A 1078 9.41 -6.55 -54.52
CA ASN A 1078 8.38 -6.38 -55.56
C ASN A 1078 8.60 -5.08 -56.34
N GLY A 1079 8.51 -3.93 -55.65
CA GLY A 1079 8.72 -2.60 -56.24
C GLY A 1079 7.60 -2.11 -57.16
N THR A 1080 6.43 -2.77 -57.18
CA THR A 1080 5.24 -2.36 -57.91
C THR A 1080 3.99 -2.35 -57.01
N ASP A 1081 2.92 -1.72 -57.49
CA ASP A 1081 1.61 -1.65 -56.84
C ASP A 1081 0.80 -2.97 -56.94
N LYS A 1082 1.40 -4.06 -57.43
CA LYS A 1082 0.67 -5.29 -57.83
C LYS A 1082 1.41 -6.56 -57.44
N THR A 1083 0.66 -7.63 -57.23
CA THR A 1083 1.21 -8.97 -57.01
C THR A 1083 2.00 -9.44 -58.24
N ILE A 1084 3.24 -9.85 -58.03
CA ILE A 1084 4.07 -10.51 -59.04
C ILE A 1084 3.94 -12.02 -58.81
N VAL A 1085 3.28 -12.72 -59.74
CA VAL A 1085 3.05 -14.17 -59.69
C VAL A 1085 4.38 -14.95 -59.79
N GLY A 1086 4.47 -16.06 -59.06
CA GLY A 1086 5.61 -16.98 -59.03
C GLY A 1086 5.68 -17.96 -60.22
N GLU A 1087 6.58 -18.94 -60.09
CA GLU A 1087 6.82 -20.02 -61.05
C GLU A 1087 6.90 -21.41 -60.38
N ARG A 1088 6.39 -21.56 -59.14
CA ARG A 1088 6.53 -22.79 -58.34
C ARG A 1088 5.58 -23.91 -58.74
N VAL A 1089 4.38 -23.58 -59.23
CA VAL A 1089 3.32 -24.54 -59.53
C VAL A 1089 3.59 -25.22 -60.87
N LEU A 1090 4.01 -26.47 -60.82
CA LEU A 1090 4.30 -27.29 -62.00
C LEU A 1090 3.01 -27.76 -62.67
N ARG A 1091 1.98 -28.10 -61.89
CA ARG A 1091 0.67 -28.60 -62.37
C ARG A 1091 -0.39 -28.53 -61.28
N VAL A 1092 -1.59 -28.11 -61.65
CA VAL A 1092 -2.82 -28.31 -60.86
C VAL A 1092 -3.68 -29.32 -61.59
N GLU A 1093 -4.28 -30.26 -60.86
CA GLU A 1093 -5.21 -31.26 -61.37
C GLU A 1093 -6.53 -31.20 -60.60
N VAL A 1094 -7.64 -31.32 -61.32
CA VAL A 1094 -8.99 -31.44 -60.73
C VAL A 1094 -9.58 -32.78 -61.17
N GLN A 1095 -10.33 -33.43 -60.27
CA GLN A 1095 -11.00 -34.68 -60.54
C GLN A 1095 -12.27 -34.45 -61.38
N ASP A 1096 -12.37 -35.09 -62.54
CA ASP A 1096 -13.59 -35.03 -63.35
C ASP A 1096 -14.73 -35.76 -62.64
N ARG A 1097 -15.87 -35.06 -62.49
CA ARG A 1097 -17.00 -35.53 -61.68
C ARG A 1097 -17.83 -36.64 -62.34
N THR A 1098 -17.53 -37.00 -63.58
CA THR A 1098 -18.21 -38.03 -64.36
C THR A 1098 -17.37 -39.30 -64.56
N THR A 1099 -16.03 -39.17 -64.64
CA THR A 1099 -15.11 -40.32 -64.72
C THR A 1099 -14.49 -40.70 -63.38
N GLY A 1100 -14.34 -39.74 -62.45
CA GLY A 1100 -13.59 -39.91 -61.21
C GLY A 1100 -12.05 -39.87 -61.40
N GLU A 1101 -11.56 -39.51 -62.59
CA GLU A 1101 -10.13 -39.43 -62.90
C GLU A 1101 -9.60 -37.99 -62.75
N PHE A 1102 -8.34 -37.85 -62.32
CA PHE A 1102 -7.67 -36.55 -62.25
C PHE A 1102 -7.19 -36.11 -63.65
N ALA A 1103 -7.54 -34.88 -64.03
CA ALA A 1103 -7.07 -34.23 -65.24
C ALA A 1103 -6.36 -32.91 -64.90
N PRO A 1104 -5.32 -32.49 -65.64
CA PRO A 1104 -4.74 -31.16 -65.48
C PRO A 1104 -5.78 -30.08 -65.80
N ILE A 1105 -5.78 -29.00 -65.01
CA ILE A 1105 -6.79 -27.94 -65.11
C ILE A 1105 -6.73 -27.22 -66.47
N ASP A 1106 -7.88 -26.92 -67.08
CA ASP A 1106 -7.94 -26.06 -68.26
C ASP A 1106 -7.97 -24.60 -67.78
N GLU A 1107 -6.91 -23.85 -68.07
CA GLU A 1107 -6.77 -22.44 -67.70
C GLU A 1107 -7.92 -21.55 -68.20
N LYS A 1108 -8.69 -22.00 -69.21
CA LYS A 1108 -9.84 -21.30 -69.80
C LYS A 1108 -11.20 -21.80 -69.33
N ALA A 1109 -11.27 -22.91 -68.61
CA ALA A 1109 -12.52 -23.42 -68.05
C ALA A 1109 -12.86 -22.67 -66.75
N THR A 1110 -14.16 -22.61 -66.44
CA THR A 1110 -14.69 -22.07 -65.18
C THR A 1110 -15.10 -23.22 -64.27
N TYR A 1111 -14.68 -23.15 -63.01
CA TYR A 1111 -14.96 -24.12 -61.95
C TYR A 1111 -15.71 -23.44 -60.81
N TYR A 1112 -16.51 -24.20 -60.06
CA TYR A 1112 -17.19 -23.75 -58.85
C TYR A 1112 -16.37 -24.17 -57.64
N MET A 1113 -15.70 -23.21 -57.02
CA MET A 1113 -14.85 -23.44 -55.84
C MET A 1113 -15.61 -23.07 -54.57
N ALA A 1114 -15.60 -23.97 -53.58
CA ALA A 1114 -16.01 -23.61 -52.22
C ALA A 1114 -14.80 -23.11 -51.41
N THR A 1115 -14.97 -22.02 -50.68
CA THR A 1115 -13.95 -21.48 -49.79
C THR A 1115 -14.60 -20.76 -48.60
N ASN A 1116 -13.83 -20.03 -47.80
CA ASN A 1116 -14.39 -19.16 -46.76
C ASN A 1116 -14.71 -17.77 -47.33
N ASP A 1117 -15.73 -17.11 -46.78
CA ASP A 1117 -16.15 -15.73 -47.10
C ASP A 1117 -14.99 -14.72 -47.21
N PHE A 1118 -14.03 -14.76 -46.27
CA PHE A 1118 -12.84 -13.92 -46.26
C PHE A 1118 -11.95 -14.13 -47.50
N LEU A 1119 -11.64 -15.38 -47.87
CA LEU A 1119 -10.93 -15.71 -49.11
C LEU A 1119 -11.77 -15.39 -50.36
N ALA A 1120 -13.08 -15.63 -50.33
CA ALA A 1120 -13.99 -15.28 -51.43
C ALA A 1120 -14.09 -13.77 -51.67
N ALA A 1121 -13.74 -12.95 -50.67
CA ALA A 1121 -13.63 -11.50 -50.75
C ALA A 1121 -12.21 -10.99 -51.09
N GLY A 1122 -11.22 -11.87 -51.26
CA GLY A 1122 -9.83 -11.52 -51.59
C GLY A 1122 -8.86 -11.41 -50.40
N GLY A 1123 -9.25 -11.88 -49.20
CA GLY A 1123 -8.41 -11.90 -48.00
C GLY A 1123 -7.06 -12.63 -48.20
N ASP A 1124 -6.10 -12.43 -47.29
CA ASP A 1124 -4.69 -12.92 -47.38
C ASP A 1124 -3.89 -12.46 -48.65
N GLY A 1125 -4.46 -11.54 -49.44
CA GLY A 1125 -3.90 -11.02 -50.70
C GLY A 1125 -4.38 -11.75 -51.95
N TYR A 1126 -5.47 -12.52 -51.85
CA TYR A 1126 -6.09 -13.26 -52.95
C TYR A 1126 -6.93 -12.36 -53.87
N ASP A 1127 -6.40 -11.20 -54.26
CA ASP A 1127 -7.07 -10.14 -55.03
C ASP A 1127 -7.53 -10.56 -56.45
N MET A 1128 -7.09 -11.73 -56.92
CA MET A 1128 -7.58 -12.37 -58.16
C MET A 1128 -8.89 -13.14 -57.96
N LEU A 1129 -9.34 -13.32 -56.71
CA LEU A 1129 -10.67 -13.75 -56.31
C LEU A 1129 -11.57 -12.52 -56.07
N GLY A 1130 -12.88 -12.76 -55.96
CA GLY A 1130 -13.89 -11.71 -55.83
C GLY A 1130 -14.85 -11.66 -57.03
N GLY A 1131 -16.13 -11.45 -56.76
CA GLY A 1131 -17.20 -11.50 -57.74
C GLY A 1131 -18.55 -11.86 -57.10
N GLU A 1132 -19.49 -12.36 -57.90
CA GLU A 1132 -20.72 -12.97 -57.37
C GLU A 1132 -20.38 -14.25 -56.59
N ARG A 1133 -20.94 -14.39 -55.39
CA ARG A 1133 -20.75 -15.53 -54.50
C ARG A 1133 -22.06 -15.97 -53.86
N GLU A 1134 -22.15 -17.25 -53.51
CA GLU A 1134 -23.28 -17.84 -52.79
C GLU A 1134 -22.78 -18.26 -51.40
N GLU A 1135 -23.41 -17.76 -50.33
CA GLU A 1135 -22.97 -17.99 -48.94
C GLU A 1135 -23.88 -19.01 -48.23
N GLY A 1136 -23.28 -19.83 -47.36
CA GLY A 1136 -23.95 -20.87 -46.57
C GLY A 1136 -23.79 -20.65 -45.05
N PRO A 1137 -23.86 -21.71 -44.23
CA PRO A 1137 -23.64 -21.62 -42.78
C PRO A 1137 -22.17 -21.40 -42.40
N SER A 1138 -21.92 -21.21 -41.11
CA SER A 1138 -20.56 -21.09 -40.55
C SER A 1138 -19.72 -22.35 -40.79
N LEU A 1139 -18.40 -22.19 -40.93
CA LEU A 1139 -17.49 -23.28 -41.25
C LEU A 1139 -17.30 -24.27 -40.10
N ASP A 1140 -17.44 -23.81 -38.86
CA ASP A 1140 -17.60 -24.67 -37.69
C ASP A 1140 -18.82 -25.58 -37.86
N THR A 1141 -20.01 -25.06 -38.22
CA THR A 1141 -21.21 -25.87 -38.51
C THR A 1141 -20.94 -26.89 -39.62
N VAL A 1142 -20.30 -26.48 -40.72
CA VAL A 1142 -19.92 -27.38 -41.83
C VAL A 1142 -18.99 -28.51 -41.35
N LEU A 1143 -18.01 -28.20 -40.50
CA LEU A 1143 -17.09 -29.20 -39.96
C LEU A 1143 -17.78 -30.11 -38.92
N ILE A 1144 -18.68 -29.58 -38.10
CA ILE A 1144 -19.49 -30.33 -37.12
C ILE A 1144 -20.40 -31.34 -37.83
N ASP A 1145 -21.14 -30.92 -38.86
CA ASP A 1145 -22.06 -31.78 -39.60
C ASP A 1145 -21.31 -32.83 -40.45
N TYR A 1146 -20.08 -32.54 -40.88
CA TYR A 1146 -19.21 -33.54 -41.49
C TYR A 1146 -18.66 -34.54 -40.46
N LEU A 1147 -18.13 -34.05 -39.32
CA LEU A 1147 -17.60 -34.91 -38.25
C LEU A 1147 -18.68 -35.81 -37.63
N LYS A 1148 -19.91 -35.32 -37.45
CA LYS A 1148 -21.03 -36.13 -36.93
C LYS A 1148 -21.34 -37.35 -37.81
N GLN A 1149 -21.03 -37.31 -39.13
CA GLN A 1149 -21.12 -38.48 -40.04
C GLN A 1149 -20.03 -39.55 -39.83
N ALA A 1150 -18.98 -39.28 -39.04
CA ALA A 1150 -18.04 -40.31 -38.60
C ALA A 1150 -18.66 -41.21 -37.51
N SER A 1151 -19.67 -40.71 -36.78
CA SER A 1151 -20.30 -41.42 -35.68
C SER A 1151 -21.37 -42.40 -36.18
N THR A 1152 -21.24 -43.69 -35.82
CA THR A 1152 -22.36 -44.64 -35.95
C THR A 1152 -22.40 -45.63 -34.80
N LEU A 1153 -23.47 -45.54 -34.02
CA LEU A 1153 -23.95 -46.63 -33.19
C LEU A 1153 -24.52 -47.70 -34.15
N ARG A 1154 -23.71 -48.69 -34.51
CA ARG A 1154 -24.00 -49.65 -35.59
C ARG A 1154 -25.31 -50.43 -35.37
N LEU A 1155 -26.34 -50.17 -36.19
CA LEU A 1155 -27.29 -51.15 -36.76
C LEU A 1155 -28.35 -50.44 -37.64
N TYR A 1156 -28.32 -50.66 -38.96
CA TYR A 1156 -29.11 -49.97 -40.00
C TYR A 1156 -28.83 -48.44 -40.05
N GLU A 1157 -28.33 -47.84 -41.14
CA GLU A 1157 -28.24 -48.26 -42.54
C GLU A 1157 -26.80 -48.12 -43.10
N ALA A 1158 -26.60 -48.28 -44.42
CA ALA A 1158 -25.27 -48.26 -45.05
C ALA A 1158 -25.23 -47.33 -46.27
N ALA A 1159 -24.80 -46.08 -46.07
CA ALA A 1159 -24.57 -45.12 -47.16
C ALA A 1159 -23.59 -43.96 -46.83
N THR A 1160 -23.57 -43.42 -45.60
CA THR A 1160 -23.02 -42.08 -45.31
C THR A 1160 -22.07 -42.03 -44.09
N ASN A 1161 -21.12 -42.96 -44.02
CA ASN A 1161 -20.08 -42.94 -42.98
C ASN A 1161 -18.77 -42.41 -43.57
N ILE A 1162 -18.20 -41.35 -42.99
CA ILE A 1162 -16.81 -40.95 -43.31
C ILE A 1162 -15.82 -41.81 -42.51
N ASP A 1163 -14.75 -42.26 -43.16
CA ASP A 1163 -13.67 -43.00 -42.49
C ASP A 1163 -12.58 -42.04 -42.04
N LEU A 1164 -12.43 -41.84 -40.73
CA LEU A 1164 -11.39 -40.98 -40.18
C LEU A 1164 -9.97 -41.54 -40.45
N ALA A 1165 -9.82 -42.82 -40.80
CA ALA A 1165 -8.53 -43.42 -41.12
C ALA A 1165 -7.84 -42.83 -42.37
N GLN A 1166 -8.56 -42.10 -43.21
CA GLN A 1166 -7.95 -41.32 -44.31
C GLN A 1166 -7.14 -40.11 -43.78
N TYR A 1167 -7.45 -39.61 -42.58
CA TYR A 1167 -6.79 -38.46 -41.95
C TYR A 1167 -5.72 -38.87 -40.93
N LYS A 1168 -5.27 -40.14 -40.93
CA LYS A 1168 -4.34 -40.69 -39.92
C LYS A 1168 -2.91 -40.15 -39.96
N GLU A 1169 -2.44 -39.71 -41.13
CA GLU A 1169 -1.08 -39.16 -41.31
C GLU A 1169 -1.13 -37.64 -41.15
N ALA A 1170 -0.44 -37.07 -40.17
CA ALA A 1170 -0.54 -35.64 -39.84
C ALA A 1170 -0.15 -34.71 -41.01
N PHE A 1171 0.86 -35.12 -41.79
CA PHE A 1171 1.36 -34.41 -42.98
C PHE A 1171 1.32 -35.38 -44.17
N PRO A 1172 0.18 -35.53 -44.86
CA PRO A 1172 0.01 -36.58 -45.87
C PRO A 1172 0.71 -36.25 -47.20
N GLY A 1173 0.81 -34.96 -47.56
CA GLY A 1173 1.57 -34.48 -48.73
C GLY A 1173 1.16 -35.10 -50.06
N GLU A 1174 -0.11 -35.49 -50.20
CA GLU A 1174 -0.68 -36.18 -51.38
C GLU A 1174 -1.59 -35.29 -52.22
N ARG A 1175 -2.01 -34.15 -51.67
CA ARG A 1175 -2.83 -33.13 -52.35
C ARG A 1175 -2.01 -31.90 -52.74
N ILE A 1176 -1.01 -31.53 -51.95
CA ILE A 1176 -0.10 -30.40 -52.18
C ILE A 1176 1.33 -30.93 -52.14
N VAL A 1177 1.77 -31.47 -53.28
CA VAL A 1177 2.93 -32.35 -53.37
C VAL A 1177 4.18 -31.55 -53.72
N SER A 1178 5.09 -31.48 -52.74
CA SER A 1178 6.45 -30.95 -52.91
C SER A 1178 7.27 -31.92 -53.78
N ILE A 1179 7.78 -31.47 -54.93
CA ILE A 1179 8.50 -32.32 -55.89
C ILE A 1179 9.42 -31.47 -56.76
N SER A 1180 10.65 -31.95 -57.05
CA SER A 1180 11.52 -31.23 -57.99
C SER A 1180 10.95 -31.29 -59.40
N GLU A 1181 11.22 -30.25 -60.21
CA GLU A 1181 10.86 -30.25 -61.63
C GLU A 1181 11.46 -31.45 -62.39
N ALA A 1182 12.61 -31.98 -61.96
CA ALA A 1182 13.22 -33.15 -62.57
C ALA A 1182 12.40 -34.43 -62.29
N ASP A 1183 12.02 -34.66 -61.03
CA ASP A 1183 11.26 -35.84 -60.62
C ASP A 1183 9.81 -35.78 -61.11
N PHE A 1184 9.22 -34.58 -61.15
CA PHE A 1184 7.93 -34.33 -61.80
C PHE A 1184 7.95 -34.69 -63.29
N ASN A 1185 8.97 -34.22 -64.02
CA ASN A 1185 9.15 -34.55 -65.43
C ASN A 1185 9.50 -36.02 -65.69
N ASP A 1186 9.98 -36.77 -64.70
CA ASP A 1186 10.12 -38.23 -64.78
C ASP A 1186 8.77 -38.93 -64.56
N LYS A 1187 8.07 -38.57 -63.49
CA LYS A 1187 6.76 -39.09 -63.08
C LYS A 1187 5.67 -38.95 -64.16
N PHE A 1188 5.71 -37.87 -64.94
CA PHE A 1188 4.71 -37.55 -65.96
C PHE A 1188 5.21 -37.74 -67.42
N LYS A 1189 6.23 -38.58 -67.66
CA LYS A 1189 6.65 -38.93 -69.03
C LYS A 1189 5.52 -39.61 -69.82
N PRO A 1190 5.20 -39.17 -71.05
CA PRO A 1190 4.26 -39.88 -71.90
C PRO A 1190 4.86 -41.21 -72.39
N GLU A 1191 4.08 -42.29 -72.35
CA GLU A 1191 4.52 -43.59 -72.87
C GLU A 1191 4.76 -43.55 -74.40
N PRO A 1192 5.75 -44.30 -74.92
CA PRO A 1192 6.06 -44.34 -76.34
C PRO A 1192 4.98 -45.08 -77.15
N ILE A 1193 4.32 -44.35 -78.06
CA ILE A 1193 3.22 -44.85 -78.90
C ILE A 1193 3.67 -46.04 -79.78
N PRO A 1194 3.01 -47.21 -79.74
CA PRO A 1194 3.32 -48.34 -80.61
C PRO A 1194 3.03 -48.09 -82.09
N ASN A 1195 3.97 -48.45 -82.96
CA ASN A 1195 3.88 -48.30 -84.42
C ASN A 1195 3.30 -49.58 -85.09
N PRO A 1196 2.27 -49.52 -85.96
CA PRO A 1196 1.49 -50.71 -86.29
C PRO A 1196 1.98 -51.54 -87.50
N ASN A 1197 2.68 -52.66 -87.21
CA ASN A 1197 2.58 -54.00 -87.84
C ASN A 1197 2.84 -54.17 -89.38
N PRO A 1198 3.21 -55.37 -89.92
CA PRO A 1198 3.74 -56.62 -89.35
C PRO A 1198 5.24 -56.79 -89.77
N ASP A 1199 5.93 -57.94 -89.93
CA ASP A 1199 5.61 -59.39 -89.95
C ASP A 1199 6.86 -60.23 -89.47
N PRO A 1200 7.11 -61.54 -89.73
CA PRO A 1200 7.48 -62.43 -88.62
C PRO A 1200 8.80 -63.24 -88.76
N LYS A 1201 9.36 -63.72 -87.63
CA LYS A 1201 9.93 -65.09 -87.44
C LYS A 1201 10.34 -65.37 -85.96
N PRO A 1202 10.60 -66.64 -85.54
CA PRO A 1202 10.34 -67.06 -84.15
C PRO A 1202 11.53 -67.66 -83.34
N LYS A 1203 11.31 -67.82 -82.02
CA LYS A 1203 11.70 -68.92 -81.06
C LYS A 1203 13.05 -69.70 -81.21
N PRO A 1204 13.63 -70.22 -80.10
CA PRO A 1204 13.89 -69.64 -78.76
C PRO A 1204 15.27 -70.06 -78.16
N GLU A 1205 15.63 -69.58 -76.94
CA GLU A 1205 16.68 -70.13 -76.03
C GLU A 1205 18.16 -70.18 -76.52
N PRO A 1206 19.19 -70.42 -75.66
CA PRO A 1206 19.30 -70.37 -74.19
C PRO A 1206 20.44 -69.41 -73.68
N GLU A 1207 20.77 -69.47 -72.39
CA GLU A 1207 21.95 -68.81 -71.74
C GLU A 1207 23.31 -69.38 -72.21
N PRO A 1208 24.44 -68.68 -71.98
CA PRO A 1208 25.33 -69.11 -70.88
C PRO A 1208 26.18 -68.02 -70.15
N ASP A 1209 26.63 -68.38 -68.96
CA ASP A 1209 27.72 -67.83 -68.10
C ASP A 1209 29.14 -68.26 -68.62
N PRO A 1210 30.31 -67.99 -67.98
CA PRO A 1210 30.71 -66.99 -66.95
C PRO A 1210 32.10 -66.28 -67.17
N GLU A 1211 32.44 -65.34 -66.26
CA GLU A 1211 33.81 -65.00 -65.74
C GLU A 1211 34.94 -64.49 -66.71
N PRO A 1212 36.13 -64.01 -66.22
CA PRO A 1212 36.61 -63.80 -64.83
C PRO A 1212 37.17 -62.38 -64.48
N ASP A 1213 37.29 -62.11 -63.16
CA ASP A 1213 38.09 -61.02 -62.54
C ASP A 1213 39.61 -61.34 -62.48
N PRO A 1214 40.51 -60.35 -62.27
CA PRO A 1214 41.38 -60.46 -61.08
C PRO A 1214 41.85 -59.15 -60.39
N LYS A 1215 41.94 -59.23 -59.04
CA LYS A 1215 42.98 -58.65 -58.11
C LYS A 1215 42.80 -57.19 -57.60
N ASP A 1216 43.19 -56.81 -56.36
CA ASP A 1216 43.83 -57.50 -55.20
C ASP A 1216 43.46 -56.77 -53.84
N PRO A 1217 44.00 -57.06 -52.62
CA PRO A 1217 43.20 -57.84 -51.66
C PRO A 1217 43.29 -57.44 -50.14
N LYS A 1218 42.72 -58.35 -49.29
CA LYS A 1218 43.03 -58.67 -47.87
C LYS A 1218 42.20 -58.02 -46.72
N ALA A 1219 41.23 -58.81 -46.27
CA ALA A 1219 40.86 -58.96 -44.85
C ALA A 1219 41.59 -60.17 -44.21
N PRO A 1220 41.35 -60.49 -42.93
CA PRO A 1220 41.02 -61.88 -42.59
C PRO A 1220 39.89 -62.09 -41.54
N ASN A 1221 39.03 -63.07 -41.81
CA ASN A 1221 38.58 -64.21 -40.96
C ASN A 1221 38.87 -64.17 -39.42
N LYS A 1222 38.02 -64.71 -38.50
CA LYS A 1222 36.93 -65.71 -38.66
C LYS A 1222 36.02 -65.92 -37.41
N ASP A 1223 34.89 -66.62 -37.65
CA ASP A 1223 34.19 -67.60 -36.79
C ASP A 1223 33.39 -67.23 -35.50
N LYS A 1224 32.07 -67.00 -35.71
CA LYS A 1224 30.92 -67.80 -35.20
C LYS A 1224 30.39 -67.75 -33.74
N LYS A 1225 29.04 -67.92 -33.70
CA LYS A 1225 28.11 -68.61 -32.74
C LYS A 1225 27.24 -67.73 -31.79
N PRO A 1226 26.07 -68.24 -31.30
CA PRO A 1226 24.78 -67.54 -31.53
C PRO A 1226 23.95 -67.32 -30.22
N ASP A 1227 22.69 -66.86 -30.29
CA ASP A 1227 21.49 -67.73 -30.28
C ASP A 1227 20.21 -66.97 -30.74
N LYS A 1228 19.39 -67.54 -31.65
CA LYS A 1228 18.08 -68.23 -31.44
C LYS A 1228 16.92 -67.30 -30.98
N LYS A 1229 15.70 -67.29 -31.56
CA LYS A 1229 14.69 -68.35 -31.85
C LYS A 1229 14.18 -69.05 -30.56
N THR A 1230 12.88 -69.29 -30.31
CA THR A 1230 11.65 -69.14 -31.12
C THR A 1230 10.37 -69.28 -30.24
N ALA A 1231 9.26 -68.69 -30.72
CA ALA A 1231 7.87 -69.18 -30.66
C ALA A 1231 7.01 -69.16 -29.37
N ASP A 1232 5.72 -68.87 -29.64
CA ASP A 1232 4.44 -69.29 -29.02
C ASP A 1232 3.94 -68.82 -27.62
N TYR A 1233 2.60 -68.63 -27.58
CA TYR A 1233 1.76 -68.12 -26.49
C TYR A 1233 1.34 -69.21 -25.48
N PRO A 1234 0.87 -68.81 -24.27
CA PRO A 1234 -0.54 -69.09 -23.92
C PRO A 1234 -1.26 -67.96 -23.14
N LYS A 1235 -2.47 -68.25 -22.59
CA LYS A 1235 -3.47 -67.33 -21.99
C LYS A 1235 -3.67 -67.57 -20.47
N MET A 1236 -4.51 -66.71 -19.83
CA MET A 1236 -5.12 -66.84 -18.47
C MET A 1236 -4.13 -66.67 -17.29
N GLY A 1237 -4.51 -66.39 -16.03
CA GLY A 1237 -5.82 -66.16 -15.35
C GLY A 1237 -5.76 -66.67 -13.89
N GLU A 1238 -6.54 -66.26 -12.89
CA GLU A 1238 -7.64 -65.26 -12.73
C GLU A 1238 -7.78 -64.85 -11.24
N LYS A 1239 -8.49 -63.73 -10.92
CA LYS A 1239 -9.21 -63.44 -9.62
C LYS A 1239 -8.32 -63.28 -8.36
N ALA A 1240 -8.74 -62.69 -7.23
CA ALA A 1240 -9.79 -61.71 -6.86
C ALA A 1240 -9.26 -60.93 -5.61
N VAL A 1241 -9.91 -59.91 -5.05
CA VAL A 1241 -11.07 -59.95 -4.11
C VAL A 1241 -11.62 -58.52 -3.97
N ALA A 1242 -12.94 -58.40 -3.76
CA ALA A 1242 -13.61 -57.10 -3.55
C ALA A 1242 -13.98 -56.86 -2.08
N TYR A 1243 -14.09 -55.58 -1.71
CA TYR A 1243 -15.03 -55.12 -0.69
C TYR A 1243 -15.63 -53.78 -1.13
N GLY A 1244 -16.93 -53.61 -0.89
CA GLY A 1244 -17.65 -52.35 -1.04
C GLY A 1244 -18.86 -52.35 -0.11
N SER A 1245 -19.10 -51.24 0.60
CA SER A 1245 -20.22 -51.10 1.53
C SER A 1245 -20.56 -49.63 1.80
N LEU A 1246 -21.86 -49.36 1.84
CA LEU A 1246 -22.60 -48.09 1.99
C LEU A 1246 -22.14 -47.13 3.11
N GLY A 1247 -22.45 -45.83 2.96
CA GLY A 1247 -22.47 -44.81 4.03
C GLY A 1247 -22.20 -43.38 3.51
N VAL A 1248 -23.15 -42.67 2.88
CA VAL A 1248 -24.22 -41.83 3.49
C VAL A 1248 -23.72 -40.50 4.13
N ILE A 1249 -23.83 -39.41 3.34
CA ILE A 1249 -24.20 -38.01 3.68
C ILE A 1249 -23.56 -37.32 4.92
N ILE A 1250 -22.80 -36.23 4.71
CA ILE A 1250 -23.07 -34.85 5.22
C ILE A 1250 -21.98 -33.83 4.76
N ILE A 1251 -22.45 -32.70 4.21
CA ILE A 1251 -21.92 -31.30 4.14
C ILE A 1251 -20.43 -31.03 4.48
N GLY A 1252 -19.71 -30.28 3.62
CA GLY A 1252 -18.59 -29.43 4.07
C GLY A 1252 -17.52 -29.00 3.04
N LEU A 1253 -17.66 -27.79 2.49
CA LEU A 1253 -16.63 -26.82 2.05
C LEU A 1253 -15.25 -27.27 1.48
N SER A 1254 -14.97 -26.80 0.25
CA SER A 1254 -13.70 -26.26 -0.29
C SER A 1254 -12.34 -26.71 0.27
N GLY A 1255 -11.50 -27.30 -0.59
CA GLY A 1255 -10.06 -27.42 -0.40
C GLY A 1255 -9.29 -27.18 -1.71
N TYR A 1256 -8.52 -26.10 -1.79
CA TYR A 1256 -7.70 -25.74 -2.95
C TYR A 1256 -6.27 -26.30 -2.75
N GLY A 1257 -5.72 -26.97 -3.75
CA GLY A 1257 -4.38 -27.58 -3.69
C GLY A 1257 -3.39 -26.90 -4.61
N ILE A 1258 -2.50 -26.06 -4.06
CA ILE A 1258 -1.41 -25.42 -4.82
C ILE A 1258 -0.24 -26.41 -4.99
N TYR A 1259 0.37 -26.40 -6.18
CA TYR A 1259 1.45 -27.31 -6.57
C TYR A 1259 2.69 -26.50 -6.96
N GLU A 1260 3.74 -26.50 -6.13
CA GLU A 1260 4.98 -25.78 -6.44
C GLU A 1260 5.78 -26.44 -7.59
N TYR A 1261 6.40 -25.62 -8.45
CA TYR A 1261 7.32 -26.08 -9.49
C TYR A 1261 8.72 -25.47 -9.35
N ASN A 1262 9.71 -26.31 -9.01
CA ASN A 1262 11.07 -25.88 -8.69
C ASN A 1262 11.91 -25.52 -9.94
N ARG A 1263 12.25 -24.24 -10.11
CA ARG A 1263 13.10 -23.74 -11.22
C ARG A 1263 14.60 -23.89 -10.89
N LYS A 1264 15.30 -24.80 -11.57
CA LYS A 1264 16.78 -24.93 -11.46
C LYS A 1264 17.50 -24.10 -12.52
N ARG A 1265 18.44 -23.25 -12.08
CA ARG A 1265 19.43 -22.57 -12.95
C ARG A 1265 20.34 -23.59 -13.67
N LYS A 1266 20.79 -23.23 -14.86
CA LYS A 1266 22.05 -23.70 -15.45
C LYS A 1266 22.81 -22.51 -16.05
N ILE A 1267 24.12 -22.67 -16.19
CA ILE A 1267 25.07 -21.62 -16.58
C ILE A 1267 25.75 -22.01 -17.89
N SER A 1268 25.70 -21.12 -18.87
CA SER A 1268 26.72 -20.90 -19.90
C SER A 1268 26.38 -19.60 -20.63
#